data_AF-A6T8E4-F1
#
_entry.id   AF-A6T8E4-F1
#
_cell.length_a   1.000
_cell.length_b   1.000
_cell.length_c   1.000
_cell.angle_alpha   90.00
_cell.angle_beta   90.00
_cell.angle_gamma   90.00
#
_symmetry.space_group_name_H-M   'P 1'
#
loop_
_entity.id
_entity.type
_entity.pdbx_description
1 polymer ?
#
loop_
_entity_poly.entity_id
_entity_poly.type
_entity_poly.pdbx_seq_one_letter_code
_entity_poly.pdbx_strand_id
1 'polypeptide(L)'
;MAELNPPLGTTTPEIFLDNVKRADELVNGPAGTVNDRGGEPLDTWRQMMAKNDEIRQNLIPLSKQYMTLEAAQADIMNIPDGSTTYVRSADGSSLADEYINNGGMLEATGRRMPSQAAVDDALAGVAALNLLIADSYLPQGYSGAITDQEGNAAALINDEGGFEIPELIVGDSSSAGEDMPGYVEAHTDEEGNLVLGIRDSGVVETPDLLAGSINISKDDLPDWSVAFTDDRNNVALGVRTGGEVEAPELLTAEVNLKKTETPGWEIAWTDENGNIAMGIRDDGSVYPEPENNGIVEFTAADTDVIAILGDSYTDSLFTLKDKSYISKLSSLLDYRFKNFGVSGNTAPAINQRLVNHSVYFDGKTFAQMNAKYAIIMTYANDAAKYIAQSMEYYAYNMSRLIDSVMAYGAIPIVVAEWNITNQAAAQLKAICESRGIKYIFNGSLMKEVGNLVVSPFHQGHPCTRTNGVIWVSMHEELKRLLPANRSIKIYRQRPTFSPSSDADMLFSDRIDLLKKWKEIGVPHRSLPDNIAQYFEEMNGRGDVREWTFRPDEYDQLGAAGVAFTDRLLVNVTYPNGAAGLSQAGFILECSGAVDIYIRNMLDVASNIGDAVNADYLAKYKNPPGAWKKVGSGSGEYIFSDALEMIMSGRQIQVMLKSTAGSLMNIRARYAEKYQSAAWPALPSYTPVSVLHGETFESMATWNVSGVTSIIPLDQVNTPRNLAYNGPLATVASLMTGSVMKKTIGITSPADRDITQPLTLQVELWGRYFPKAYLDNSIYNLDPEQVVDSSQPGNTFPVASPITSDTCDFRTVTLRSAFGASMNLPNTIAQRDFTGLFWKPMRFILEIPPYETVSQITLEITSDSDYIQLAKIFIKEVK
;
A
#
# COMPACT_ATOMS: atom_id res chain seq x y z
N MET A 1 -28.92 -1.16 -60.23
CA MET A 1 -30.06 -1.86 -59.59
C MET A 1 -29.82 -1.75 -58.09
N ALA A 2 -30.73 -1.10 -57.37
CA ALA A 2 -30.57 -0.84 -55.95
C ALA A 2 -30.72 -2.15 -55.15
N GLU A 3 -29.69 -2.51 -54.42
CA GLU A 3 -29.64 -3.69 -53.55
C GLU A 3 -30.44 -3.38 -52.29
N LEU A 4 -31.64 -3.98 -52.19
CA LEU A 4 -32.48 -3.91 -51.00
C LEU A 4 -31.89 -4.86 -49.95
N ASN A 5 -31.16 -4.33 -48.97
CA ASN A 5 -30.88 -5.05 -47.72
C ASN A 5 -32.01 -4.74 -46.71
N PRO A 6 -33.02 -5.63 -46.55
CA PRO A 6 -34.09 -5.42 -45.60
C PRO A 6 -33.56 -5.43 -44.15
N PRO A 7 -34.15 -4.62 -43.24
CA PRO A 7 -33.68 -4.49 -41.86
C PRO A 7 -33.61 -5.84 -41.12
N LEU A 8 -32.66 -5.97 -40.19
CA LEU A 8 -32.53 -7.15 -39.34
C LEU A 8 -33.86 -7.42 -38.63
N GLY A 9 -34.40 -8.65 -38.76
CA GLY A 9 -35.70 -9.03 -38.18
C GLY A 9 -36.90 -9.07 -39.15
N THR A 10 -36.70 -8.76 -40.44
CA THR A 10 -37.76 -8.87 -41.46
C THR A 10 -37.97 -10.33 -41.92
N THR A 11 -39.19 -10.85 -41.88
CA THR A 11 -39.56 -12.25 -42.18
C THR A 11 -40.33 -12.40 -43.50
N THR A 12 -39.74 -11.97 -44.63
CA THR A 12 -40.31 -12.29 -45.95
C THR A 12 -39.85 -13.69 -46.42
N PRO A 13 -40.64 -14.41 -47.22
CA PRO A 13 -40.27 -15.74 -47.72
C PRO A 13 -38.94 -15.79 -48.48
N GLU A 14 -38.59 -14.72 -49.18
CA GLU A 14 -37.34 -14.60 -49.95
C GLU A 14 -36.13 -14.51 -49.01
N ILE A 15 -36.22 -13.70 -47.96
CA ILE A 15 -35.18 -13.56 -46.94
C ILE A 15 -34.99 -14.89 -46.18
N PHE A 16 -36.08 -15.60 -45.91
CA PHE A 16 -36.01 -16.91 -45.29
C PHE A 16 -35.26 -17.92 -46.17
N LEU A 17 -35.57 -17.97 -47.46
CA LEU A 17 -34.89 -18.86 -48.40
C LEU A 17 -33.39 -18.53 -48.53
N ASP A 18 -33.03 -17.25 -48.59
CA ASP A 18 -31.63 -16.82 -48.67
C ASP A 18 -30.86 -17.13 -47.38
N ASN A 19 -31.50 -16.98 -46.22
CA ASN A 19 -30.91 -17.39 -44.95
C ASN A 19 -30.70 -18.91 -44.87
N VAL A 20 -31.64 -19.71 -45.39
CA VAL A 20 -31.50 -21.17 -45.43
C VAL A 20 -30.35 -21.60 -46.35
N LYS A 21 -30.20 -20.97 -47.52
CA LYS A 21 -29.07 -21.24 -48.43
C LYS A 21 -27.73 -20.85 -47.80
N ARG A 22 -27.66 -19.66 -47.18
CA ARG A 22 -26.43 -19.20 -46.49
C ARG A 22 -26.06 -20.12 -45.33
N ALA A 23 -27.04 -20.58 -44.56
CA ALA A 23 -26.81 -21.54 -43.47
C ALA A 23 -26.28 -22.88 -44.01
N ASP A 24 -26.82 -23.37 -45.13
CA ASP A 24 -26.31 -24.59 -45.78
C ASP A 24 -24.86 -24.39 -46.27
N GLU A 25 -24.53 -23.25 -46.87
CA GLU A 25 -23.16 -22.93 -47.29
C GLU A 25 -22.19 -22.81 -46.10
N LEU A 26 -22.61 -22.20 -44.98
CA LEU A 26 -21.78 -22.08 -43.78
C LEU A 26 -21.51 -23.43 -43.10
N VAL A 27 -22.51 -24.31 -43.06
CA VAL A 27 -22.42 -25.59 -42.33
C VAL A 27 -21.87 -26.72 -43.21
N ASN A 28 -22.33 -26.81 -44.46
CA ASN A 28 -22.06 -27.91 -45.38
C ASN A 28 -21.13 -27.55 -46.54
N GLY A 29 -20.78 -26.27 -46.71
CA GLY A 29 -19.91 -25.78 -47.78
C GLY A 29 -18.42 -26.12 -47.62
N PRO A 30 -17.61 -25.94 -48.67
CA PRO A 30 -16.16 -26.15 -48.61
C PRO A 30 -15.48 -25.16 -47.66
N ALA A 31 -14.24 -25.43 -47.27
CA ALA A 31 -13.46 -24.51 -46.44
C ALA A 31 -13.26 -23.15 -47.16
N GLY A 32 -13.69 -22.08 -46.51
CA GLY A 32 -13.72 -20.72 -47.05
C GLY A 32 -14.56 -19.78 -46.19
N THR A 33 -14.90 -18.61 -46.73
CA THR A 33 -15.76 -17.60 -46.09
C THR A 33 -17.04 -17.35 -46.87
N VAL A 34 -18.13 -17.07 -46.15
CA VAL A 34 -19.43 -16.68 -46.70
C VAL A 34 -19.90 -15.41 -46.00
N ASN A 35 -20.26 -14.37 -46.76
CA ASN A 35 -20.71 -13.11 -46.16
C ASN A 35 -22.08 -13.28 -45.49
N ASP A 36 -22.23 -12.68 -44.30
CA ASP A 36 -23.49 -12.55 -43.62
C ASP A 36 -24.42 -11.55 -44.33
N ARG A 37 -25.59 -11.27 -43.74
CA ARG A 37 -26.54 -10.31 -44.33
C ARG A 37 -26.05 -8.85 -44.27
N GLY A 38 -25.13 -8.53 -43.37
CA GLY A 38 -24.47 -7.22 -43.27
C GLY A 38 -23.29 -7.06 -44.25
N GLY A 39 -22.87 -8.14 -44.91
CA GLY A 39 -21.71 -8.16 -45.80
C GLY A 39 -20.41 -8.56 -45.08
N GLU A 40 -20.47 -8.98 -43.82
CA GLU A 40 -19.32 -9.39 -43.03
C GLU A 40 -18.95 -10.86 -43.32
N PRO A 41 -17.69 -11.18 -43.63
CA PRO A 41 -17.28 -12.54 -43.95
C PRO A 41 -17.30 -13.45 -42.71
N LEU A 42 -18.03 -14.56 -42.77
CA LEU A 42 -18.04 -15.62 -41.76
C LEU A 42 -17.27 -16.85 -42.25
N ASP A 43 -16.46 -17.45 -41.38
CA ASP A 43 -15.79 -18.71 -41.68
C ASP A 43 -16.82 -19.87 -41.76
N THR A 44 -16.70 -20.71 -42.77
CA THR A 44 -17.44 -21.98 -42.87
C THR A 44 -16.98 -22.96 -41.79
N TRP A 45 -17.83 -23.94 -41.44
CA TRP A 45 -17.49 -24.99 -40.47
C TRP A 45 -16.18 -25.71 -40.82
N ARG A 46 -15.97 -26.05 -42.10
CA ARG A 46 -14.73 -26.69 -42.56
C ARG A 46 -13.50 -25.80 -42.41
N GLN A 47 -13.63 -24.47 -42.57
CA GLN A 47 -12.54 -23.52 -42.35
C GLN A 47 -12.19 -23.40 -40.86
N MET A 48 -13.19 -23.38 -39.98
CA MET A 48 -12.98 -23.39 -38.53
C MET A 48 -12.28 -24.69 -38.07
N MET A 49 -12.63 -25.84 -38.65
CA MET A 49 -11.91 -27.09 -38.37
C MET A 49 -10.44 -27.04 -38.82
N ALA A 50 -10.17 -26.51 -40.03
CA ALA A 50 -8.80 -26.37 -40.52
C ALA A 50 -7.94 -25.45 -39.65
N LYS A 51 -8.48 -24.29 -39.23
CA LYS A 51 -7.81 -23.38 -38.29
C LYS A 51 -7.59 -24.02 -36.92
N ASN A 52 -8.54 -24.82 -36.42
CA ASN A 52 -8.36 -25.57 -35.18
C ASN A 52 -7.27 -26.66 -35.30
N ASP A 53 -7.17 -27.33 -36.44
CA ASP A 53 -6.08 -28.30 -36.69
C ASP A 53 -4.72 -27.60 -36.74
N GLU A 54 -4.62 -26.43 -37.36
CA GLU A 54 -3.42 -25.59 -37.35
C GLU A 54 -3.04 -25.17 -35.92
N ILE A 55 -3.99 -24.72 -35.10
CA ILE A 55 -3.75 -24.37 -33.69
C ILE A 55 -3.27 -25.59 -32.88
N ARG A 56 -3.86 -26.78 -33.10
CA ARG A 56 -3.40 -28.02 -32.47
C ARG A 56 -1.96 -28.35 -32.87
N GLN A 57 -1.59 -28.13 -34.12
CA GLN A 57 -0.22 -28.34 -34.61
C GLN A 57 0.78 -27.31 -34.04
N ASN A 58 0.34 -26.09 -33.75
CA ASN A 58 1.21 -25.03 -33.22
C ASN A 58 1.39 -25.06 -31.69
N LEU A 59 0.58 -25.85 -30.97
CA LEU A 59 0.73 -26.13 -29.52
C LEU A 59 1.63 -27.36 -29.24
N ILE A 60 2.26 -27.93 -30.26
CA ILE A 60 3.07 -29.16 -30.23
C ILE A 60 4.32 -29.15 -29.32
N PRO A 61 4.93 -28.04 -28.83
CA PRO A 61 6.11 -28.20 -27.99
C PRO A 61 5.89 -28.99 -26.68
N LEU A 62 4.64 -29.23 -26.26
CA LEU A 62 4.34 -29.92 -25.00
C LEU A 62 3.50 -31.20 -25.13
N SER A 63 2.95 -31.51 -26.31
CA SER A 63 1.96 -32.59 -26.52
C SER A 63 0.78 -32.55 -25.52
N LYS A 64 -0.24 -33.39 -25.73
CA LYS A 64 -1.31 -33.61 -24.75
C LYS A 64 -0.75 -34.43 -23.57
N GLN A 65 -1.05 -34.05 -22.33
CA GLN A 65 -0.72 -34.85 -21.14
C GLN A 65 -1.84 -35.86 -20.85
N TYR A 66 -1.48 -37.09 -20.49
CA TYR A 66 -2.43 -38.17 -20.22
C TYR A 66 -2.40 -38.61 -18.76
N MET A 67 -3.56 -39.04 -18.26
CA MET A 67 -3.69 -39.53 -16.88
C MET A 67 -3.14 -40.95 -16.69
N THR A 68 -3.15 -41.79 -17.73
CA THR A 68 -2.60 -43.16 -17.70
C THR A 68 -1.93 -43.50 -19.02
N LEU A 69 -1.02 -44.47 -18.99
CA LEU A 69 -0.30 -44.93 -20.18
C LEU A 69 -1.24 -45.57 -21.21
N GLU A 70 -2.29 -46.27 -20.75
CA GLU A 70 -3.30 -46.87 -21.62
C GLU A 70 -4.10 -45.81 -22.38
N ALA A 71 -4.40 -44.68 -21.73
CA ALA A 71 -5.08 -43.56 -22.39
C ALA A 71 -4.18 -42.89 -23.44
N ALA A 72 -2.87 -42.79 -23.17
CA ALA A 72 -1.90 -42.30 -24.14
C ALA A 72 -1.75 -43.29 -25.32
N GLN A 73 -1.68 -44.58 -25.03
CA GLN A 73 -1.54 -45.65 -26.03
C GLN A 73 -2.82 -45.82 -26.89
N ALA A 74 -4.00 -45.56 -26.32
CA ALA A 74 -5.25 -45.52 -27.07
C ALA A 74 -5.33 -44.31 -28.01
N ASP A 75 -4.61 -43.23 -27.70
CA ASP A 75 -4.55 -41.99 -28.48
C ASP A 75 -3.32 -41.94 -29.41
N ILE A 76 -2.70 -43.10 -29.68
CA ILE A 76 -1.43 -43.20 -30.45
C ILE A 76 -1.50 -42.55 -31.83
N MET A 77 -2.68 -42.53 -32.46
CA MET A 77 -2.89 -41.87 -33.74
C MET A 77 -2.65 -40.35 -33.69
N ASN A 78 -2.74 -39.75 -32.51
CA ASN A 78 -2.52 -38.32 -32.26
C ASN A 78 -1.13 -38.02 -31.66
N ILE A 79 -0.28 -39.04 -31.48
CA ILE A 79 1.11 -38.92 -31.03
C ILE A 79 1.99 -39.37 -32.21
N PRO A 80 2.56 -38.45 -33.02
CA PRO A 80 3.32 -38.85 -34.20
C PRO A 80 4.51 -39.76 -33.86
N ASP A 81 4.87 -40.64 -34.79
CA ASP A 81 6.05 -41.51 -34.65
C ASP A 81 7.32 -40.67 -34.41
N GLY A 82 8.13 -41.07 -33.43
CA GLY A 82 9.31 -40.33 -32.96
C GLY A 82 9.03 -39.13 -32.05
N SER A 83 7.76 -38.81 -31.75
CA SER A 83 7.39 -37.70 -30.85
C SER A 83 7.20 -38.16 -29.41
N THR A 84 7.37 -37.25 -28.46
CA THR A 84 7.17 -37.53 -27.03
C THR A 84 5.83 -37.02 -26.49
N THR A 85 5.32 -37.70 -25.46
CA THR A 85 4.16 -37.30 -24.66
C THR A 85 4.46 -37.51 -23.17
N TYR A 86 3.66 -36.90 -22.31
CA TYR A 86 3.80 -37.02 -20.86
C TYR A 86 2.59 -37.73 -20.25
N VAL A 87 2.86 -38.73 -19.41
CA VAL A 87 1.84 -39.48 -18.68
C VAL A 87 2.03 -39.22 -17.19
N ARG A 88 0.94 -38.94 -16.46
CA ARG A 88 0.98 -38.71 -15.01
C ARG A 88 1.63 -39.90 -14.30
N SER A 89 2.57 -39.59 -13.41
CA SER A 89 3.28 -40.61 -12.63
C SER A 89 2.32 -41.43 -11.78
N ALA A 90 2.41 -42.76 -11.87
CA ALA A 90 1.54 -43.67 -11.12
C ALA A 90 1.97 -43.82 -9.66
N ASP A 91 3.27 -43.72 -9.37
CA ASP A 91 3.85 -43.85 -8.03
C ASP A 91 4.03 -42.49 -7.32
N GLY A 92 3.84 -41.38 -8.04
CA GLY A 92 3.95 -40.01 -7.53
C GLY A 92 5.39 -39.54 -7.34
N SER A 93 6.40 -40.29 -7.82
CA SER A 93 7.82 -39.91 -7.74
C SER A 93 8.19 -38.75 -8.67
N SER A 94 7.34 -38.46 -9.66
CA SER A 94 7.43 -37.32 -10.59
C SER A 94 6.03 -36.72 -10.82
N LEU A 95 5.93 -35.53 -11.41
CA LEU A 95 4.63 -35.00 -11.84
C LEU A 95 4.10 -35.77 -13.06
N ALA A 96 5.00 -36.13 -13.98
CA ALA A 96 4.72 -36.93 -15.16
C ALA A 96 6.01 -37.59 -15.69
N ASP A 97 5.85 -38.74 -16.35
CA ASP A 97 6.91 -39.48 -17.02
C ASP A 97 6.79 -39.30 -18.54
N GLU A 98 7.93 -39.11 -19.21
CA GLU A 98 7.99 -38.94 -20.67
C GLU A 98 8.03 -40.29 -21.40
N TYR A 99 7.20 -40.42 -22.44
CA TYR A 99 7.15 -41.57 -23.34
C TYR A 99 7.35 -41.11 -24.78
N ILE A 100 8.08 -41.88 -25.57
CA ILE A 100 8.23 -41.69 -27.01
C ILE A 100 7.36 -42.69 -27.77
N ASN A 101 6.71 -42.26 -28.85
CA ASN A 101 6.10 -43.19 -29.78
C ASN A 101 7.19 -43.77 -30.70
N ASN A 102 7.41 -45.08 -30.63
CA ASN A 102 8.33 -45.82 -31.46
C ASN A 102 7.56 -46.88 -32.27
N GLY A 103 7.18 -46.55 -33.51
CA GLY A 103 6.49 -47.46 -34.41
C GLY A 103 5.05 -47.81 -33.99
N GLY A 104 4.35 -46.92 -33.26
CA GLY A 104 2.99 -47.13 -32.77
C GLY A 104 2.91 -47.71 -31.36
N MET A 105 4.03 -47.82 -30.66
CA MET A 105 4.10 -48.28 -29.27
C MET A 105 4.81 -47.23 -28.41
N LEU A 106 4.23 -46.87 -27.26
CA LEU A 106 4.83 -45.93 -26.33
C LEU A 106 5.90 -46.62 -25.49
N GLU A 107 7.12 -46.09 -25.54
CA GLU A 107 8.28 -46.54 -24.77
C GLU A 107 8.73 -45.42 -23.82
N ALA A 108 9.01 -45.74 -22.56
CA ALA A 108 9.47 -44.73 -21.60
C ALA A 108 10.87 -44.22 -21.98
N THR A 109 11.08 -42.91 -22.00
CA THR A 109 12.40 -42.33 -22.34
C THR A 109 13.35 -42.29 -21.14
N GLY A 110 12.82 -42.47 -19.93
CA GLY A 110 13.54 -42.29 -18.67
C GLY A 110 13.58 -40.84 -18.17
N ARG A 111 13.13 -39.86 -18.97
CA ARG A 111 12.99 -38.47 -18.54
C ARG A 111 11.68 -38.28 -17.76
N ARG A 112 11.71 -37.43 -16.75
CA ARG A 112 10.58 -37.17 -15.86
C ARG A 112 10.45 -35.67 -15.58
N MET A 113 9.23 -35.21 -15.35
CA MET A 113 8.96 -33.86 -14.86
C MET A 113 9.07 -33.85 -13.33
N PRO A 114 10.04 -33.14 -12.73
CA PRO A 114 10.30 -33.20 -11.29
C PRO A 114 9.14 -32.61 -10.48
N SER A 115 8.86 -33.19 -9.32
CA SER A 115 7.93 -32.62 -8.31
C SER A 115 8.69 -31.66 -7.38
N GLN A 116 7.96 -30.83 -6.63
CA GLN A 116 8.58 -29.97 -5.61
C GLN A 116 9.39 -30.79 -4.61
N ALA A 117 8.93 -31.98 -4.23
CA ALA A 117 9.65 -32.89 -3.34
C ALA A 117 11.01 -33.33 -3.93
N ALA A 118 11.09 -33.62 -5.24
CA ALA A 118 12.35 -33.97 -5.88
C ALA A 118 13.33 -32.79 -5.94
N VAL A 119 12.82 -31.56 -6.07
CA VAL A 119 13.62 -30.32 -5.98
C VAL A 119 14.08 -30.08 -4.54
N ASP A 120 13.20 -30.29 -3.57
CA ASP A 120 13.51 -30.15 -2.14
C ASP A 120 14.54 -31.19 -1.67
N ASP A 121 14.46 -32.43 -2.15
CA ASP A 121 15.44 -33.48 -1.88
C ASP A 121 16.81 -33.17 -2.52
N ALA A 122 16.83 -32.65 -3.75
CA ALA A 122 18.07 -32.17 -4.37
C ALA A 122 18.66 -30.99 -3.60
N LEU A 123 17.81 -30.06 -3.14
CA LEU A 123 18.21 -28.94 -2.30
C LEU A 123 18.71 -29.41 -0.93
N ALA A 124 18.11 -30.44 -0.33
CA ALA A 124 18.56 -31.06 0.90
C ALA A 124 19.92 -31.76 0.72
N GLY A 125 20.16 -32.39 -0.43
CA GLY A 125 21.47 -32.93 -0.81
C GLY A 125 22.55 -31.85 -0.94
N VAL A 126 22.20 -30.71 -1.55
CA VAL A 126 23.08 -29.52 -1.61
C VAL A 126 23.30 -28.91 -0.23
N ALA A 127 22.27 -28.86 0.62
CA ALA A 127 22.38 -28.37 2.00
C ALA A 127 23.25 -29.30 2.86
N ALA A 128 23.20 -30.63 2.63
CA ALA A 128 24.07 -31.59 3.28
C ALA A 128 25.54 -31.46 2.81
N LEU A 129 25.77 -31.11 1.53
CA LEU A 129 27.10 -30.74 1.04
C LEU A 129 27.60 -29.43 1.67
N ASN A 130 26.72 -28.45 1.90
CA ASN A 130 27.05 -27.22 2.65
C ASN A 130 27.34 -27.48 4.14
N LEU A 131 26.86 -28.59 4.72
CA LEU A 131 27.24 -29.03 6.07
C LEU A 131 28.62 -29.72 6.09
N LEU A 132 29.13 -30.18 4.94
CA LEU A 132 30.49 -30.71 4.80
C LEU A 132 31.54 -29.58 4.68
N ILE A 133 31.12 -28.38 4.28
CA ILE A 133 31.97 -27.19 4.13
C ILE A 133 31.52 -26.17 5.17
N ALA A 134 31.94 -26.36 6.42
CA ALA A 134 31.72 -25.39 7.49
C ALA A 134 32.92 -24.44 7.57
N ASP A 135 32.71 -23.18 7.20
CA ASP A 135 33.70 -22.09 7.24
C ASP A 135 33.97 -21.56 8.66
N SER A 136 33.46 -22.24 9.68
CA SER A 136 33.52 -21.77 11.07
C SER A 136 34.88 -21.99 11.73
N TYR A 137 35.81 -22.73 11.11
CA TYR A 137 37.21 -22.90 11.56
C TYR A 137 38.17 -23.26 10.40
N LEU A 138 38.35 -22.38 9.40
CA LEU A 138 39.44 -22.52 8.40
C LEU A 138 40.73 -21.82 8.90
N PRO A 139 41.87 -22.50 8.96
CA PRO A 139 43.17 -21.85 9.14
C PRO A 139 43.47 -20.89 7.97
N GLN A 140 44.21 -19.82 8.25
CA GLN A 140 44.61 -18.85 7.22
C GLN A 140 45.43 -19.54 6.11
N GLY A 141 45.02 -19.38 4.84
CA GLY A 141 45.59 -20.08 3.68
C GLY A 141 44.70 -21.17 3.08
N TYR A 142 43.50 -21.40 3.64
CA TYR A 142 42.56 -22.40 3.14
C TYR A 142 41.18 -21.82 2.83
N SER A 143 40.69 -22.17 1.63
CA SER A 143 39.42 -21.72 1.05
C SER A 143 38.28 -22.71 1.26
N GLY A 144 38.57 -23.91 1.80
CA GLY A 144 37.55 -24.88 2.19
C GLY A 144 38.10 -26.02 3.05
N ALA A 145 37.24 -26.66 3.83
CA ALA A 145 37.56 -27.86 4.58
C ALA A 145 36.40 -28.85 4.53
N ILE A 146 36.73 -30.13 4.48
CA ILE A 146 35.80 -31.23 4.73
C ILE A 146 35.91 -31.60 6.21
N THR A 147 34.89 -31.30 7.00
CA THR A 147 34.92 -31.49 8.46
C THR A 147 33.94 -32.57 8.94
N ASP A 148 34.23 -33.18 10.10
CA ASP A 148 33.26 -34.01 10.82
C ASP A 148 32.27 -33.15 11.64
N GLN A 149 31.26 -33.79 12.26
CA GLN A 149 30.25 -33.10 13.08
C GLN A 149 30.83 -32.41 14.33
N GLU A 150 32.08 -32.70 14.69
CA GLU A 150 32.79 -32.14 15.84
C GLU A 150 33.77 -31.02 15.43
N GLY A 151 33.91 -30.74 14.12
CA GLY A 151 34.71 -29.64 13.57
C GLY A 151 36.14 -30.01 13.18
N ASN A 152 36.51 -31.29 13.13
CA ASN A 152 37.86 -31.72 12.74
C ASN A 152 37.96 -31.87 11.21
N ALA A 153 38.99 -31.28 10.59
CA ALA A 153 39.18 -31.31 9.14
C ALA A 153 39.85 -32.62 8.66
N ALA A 154 39.18 -33.33 7.75
CA ALA A 154 39.69 -34.53 7.08
C ALA A 154 40.43 -34.21 5.77
N ALA A 155 40.11 -33.08 5.12
CA ALA A 155 40.83 -32.52 3.99
C ALA A 155 40.61 -31.00 3.92
N LEU A 156 41.58 -30.29 3.38
CA LEU A 156 41.61 -28.84 3.26
C LEU A 156 41.83 -28.47 1.79
N ILE A 157 41.22 -27.40 1.34
CA ILE A 157 41.44 -26.81 0.02
C ILE A 157 42.14 -25.49 0.27
N ASN A 158 43.36 -25.33 -0.21
CA ASN A 158 44.10 -24.09 -0.02
C ASN A 158 43.54 -22.95 -0.90
N ASP A 159 43.90 -21.70 -0.62
CA ASP A 159 43.34 -20.53 -1.34
C ASP A 159 43.65 -20.50 -2.85
N GLU A 160 44.57 -21.35 -3.30
CA GLU A 160 44.96 -21.53 -4.70
C GLU A 160 44.25 -22.73 -5.38
N GLY A 161 43.36 -23.43 -4.65
CA GLY A 161 42.58 -24.57 -5.16
C GLY A 161 43.27 -25.94 -5.05
N GLY A 162 44.40 -26.04 -4.33
CA GLY A 162 45.09 -27.30 -4.03
C GLY A 162 44.41 -28.10 -2.91
N PHE A 163 44.42 -29.43 -2.99
CA PHE A 163 43.76 -30.33 -2.03
C PHE A 163 44.79 -30.98 -1.09
N GLU A 164 44.66 -30.73 0.21
CA GLU A 164 45.58 -31.18 1.26
C GLU A 164 44.86 -32.10 2.26
N ILE A 165 45.49 -33.21 2.66
CA ILE A 165 44.96 -34.16 3.65
C ILE A 165 45.85 -34.08 4.90
N PRO A 166 45.38 -33.46 6.00
CA PRO A 166 46.22 -33.17 7.16
C PRO A 166 46.41 -34.39 8.09
N GLU A 167 46.97 -35.49 7.57
CA GLU A 167 47.93 -36.38 8.26
C GLU A 167 48.42 -37.48 7.30
N LEU A 168 49.48 -37.21 6.52
CA LEU A 168 50.36 -38.27 6.01
C LEU A 168 51.78 -37.72 5.79
N ILE A 169 52.51 -37.58 6.91
CA ILE A 169 53.97 -37.57 6.88
C ILE A 169 54.43 -38.98 6.48
N VAL A 170 54.87 -39.19 5.24
CA VAL A 170 55.90 -40.19 4.91
C VAL A 170 56.70 -39.80 3.66
N GLY A 171 57.95 -39.36 3.84
CA GLY A 171 59.10 -39.89 3.10
C GLY A 171 59.78 -39.02 2.03
N ASP A 172 61.03 -38.61 2.35
CA ASP A 172 62.19 -38.33 1.47
C ASP A 172 62.06 -37.19 0.43
N SER A 173 63.05 -36.31 0.20
CA SER A 173 64.49 -36.56 0.13
C SER A 173 65.38 -35.33 0.40
N SER A 174 66.46 -35.61 1.13
CA SER A 174 67.81 -35.03 1.24
C SER A 174 68.31 -33.83 0.41
N SER A 175 69.12 -33.02 1.12
CA SER A 175 70.11 -32.03 0.69
C SER A 175 71.24 -32.55 -0.20
N ALA A 176 71.76 -31.70 -1.10
CA ALA A 176 73.15 -31.76 -1.56
C ALA A 176 73.72 -30.33 -1.72
N GLY A 177 74.58 -29.92 -0.79
CA GLY A 177 75.21 -28.60 -0.75
C GLY A 177 76.59 -28.52 -1.45
N GLU A 178 76.83 -29.20 -2.57
CA GLU A 178 78.16 -29.13 -3.22
C GLU A 178 78.20 -28.91 -4.76
N ASP A 179 77.09 -28.89 -5.51
CA ASP A 179 77.17 -28.94 -7.00
C ASP A 179 76.64 -27.71 -7.78
N MET A 180 76.42 -26.54 -7.15
CA MET A 180 76.04 -25.30 -7.90
C MET A 180 77.14 -24.22 -7.82
N PRO A 181 78.06 -24.15 -8.80
CA PRO A 181 79.17 -23.20 -8.78
C PRO A 181 78.68 -21.75 -8.73
N GLY A 182 79.08 -21.01 -7.69
CA GLY A 182 78.70 -19.61 -7.47
C GLY A 182 77.69 -19.38 -6.35
N TYR A 183 77.27 -20.43 -5.62
CA TYR A 183 76.34 -20.36 -4.49
C TYR A 183 76.92 -20.96 -3.20
N VAL A 184 76.72 -20.23 -2.09
CA VAL A 184 77.03 -20.63 -0.71
C VAL A 184 76.04 -21.68 -0.21
N GLU A 185 74.78 -21.57 -0.63
CA GLU A 185 73.70 -22.49 -0.30
C GLU A 185 72.67 -22.45 -1.43
N ALA A 186 72.26 -23.59 -1.96
CA ALA A 186 71.30 -23.68 -3.06
C ALA A 186 70.34 -24.86 -2.85
N HIS A 187 69.05 -24.59 -3.00
CA HIS A 187 67.99 -25.58 -3.07
C HIS A 187 67.57 -25.74 -4.52
N THR A 188 67.53 -26.99 -4.97
CA THR A 188 67.16 -27.35 -6.34
C THR A 188 65.96 -28.28 -6.32
N ASP A 189 65.22 -28.30 -7.43
CA ASP A 189 64.21 -29.32 -7.69
C ASP A 189 64.87 -30.67 -8.05
N GLU A 190 64.06 -31.71 -8.25
CA GLU A 190 64.55 -33.05 -8.65
C GLU A 190 65.28 -33.05 -10.01
N GLU A 191 65.16 -31.99 -10.79
CA GLU A 191 65.75 -31.82 -12.12
C GLU A 191 67.05 -30.99 -12.09
N GLY A 192 67.44 -30.45 -10.92
CA GLY A 192 68.68 -29.69 -10.70
C GLY A 192 68.57 -28.19 -11.01
N ASN A 193 67.37 -27.64 -11.15
CA ASN A 193 67.15 -26.21 -11.39
C ASN A 193 67.14 -25.42 -10.07
N LEU A 194 67.66 -24.18 -10.09
CA LEU A 194 67.73 -23.34 -8.89
C LEU A 194 66.34 -22.87 -8.45
N VAL A 195 65.89 -23.33 -7.27
CA VAL A 195 64.63 -22.88 -6.63
C VAL A 195 64.91 -21.69 -5.71
N LEU A 196 65.97 -21.77 -4.91
CA LEU A 196 66.40 -20.71 -4.00
C LEU A 196 67.91 -20.83 -3.78
N GLY A 197 68.67 -19.77 -4.03
CA GLY A 197 70.12 -19.79 -3.83
C GLY A 197 70.67 -18.53 -3.21
N ILE A 198 71.68 -18.67 -2.36
CA ILE A 198 72.51 -17.57 -1.87
C ILE A 198 73.82 -17.63 -2.63
N ARG A 199 74.11 -16.63 -3.46
CA ARG A 199 75.37 -16.53 -4.19
C ARG A 199 76.56 -16.31 -3.26
N ASP A 200 77.76 -16.65 -3.71
CA ASP A 200 79.05 -16.36 -3.03
C ASP A 200 79.28 -14.86 -2.74
N SER A 201 78.55 -14.00 -3.45
CA SER A 201 78.49 -12.55 -3.23
C SER A 201 77.54 -12.11 -2.11
N GLY A 202 76.79 -13.03 -1.50
CA GLY A 202 75.76 -12.77 -0.48
C GLY A 202 74.38 -12.37 -1.06
N VAL A 203 74.19 -12.46 -2.37
CA VAL A 203 72.92 -12.12 -3.05
C VAL A 203 72.00 -13.35 -3.05
N VAL A 204 70.77 -13.19 -2.55
CA VAL A 204 69.72 -14.21 -2.64
C VAL A 204 69.07 -14.13 -4.02
N GLU A 205 69.00 -15.24 -4.73
CA GLU A 205 68.46 -15.35 -6.08
C GLU A 205 67.31 -16.37 -6.10
N THR A 206 66.18 -15.93 -6.65
CA THR A 206 64.97 -16.73 -6.89
C THR A 206 64.51 -16.41 -8.31
N PRO A 207 64.38 -17.39 -9.21
CA PRO A 207 63.83 -17.13 -10.54
C PRO A 207 62.31 -16.89 -10.44
N ASP A 208 61.89 -15.70 -10.88
CA ASP A 208 60.51 -15.21 -11.10
C ASP A 208 59.53 -15.19 -9.91
N LEU A 209 59.77 -14.23 -9.02
CA LEU A 209 58.74 -13.59 -8.18
C LEU A 209 57.91 -12.60 -9.03
N LEU A 210 56.91 -13.12 -9.75
CA LEU A 210 55.78 -12.33 -10.26
C LEU A 210 54.46 -13.06 -9.96
N ALA A 211 54.06 -13.03 -8.69
CA ALA A 211 52.68 -13.24 -8.27
C ALA A 211 52.47 -12.66 -6.86
N GLY A 212 52.79 -11.37 -6.69
CA GLY A 212 52.40 -10.62 -5.50
C GLY A 212 51.03 -9.99 -5.74
N SER A 213 49.98 -10.65 -5.25
CA SER A 213 48.61 -10.15 -5.18
C SER A 213 48.61 -8.75 -4.56
N ILE A 214 48.11 -7.75 -5.29
CA ILE A 214 47.93 -6.40 -4.75
C ILE A 214 46.73 -6.45 -3.81
N ASN A 215 46.98 -6.47 -2.50
CA ASN A 215 45.95 -6.27 -1.48
C ASN A 215 45.69 -4.78 -1.33
N ILE A 216 44.45 -4.35 -1.58
CA ILE A 216 44.03 -2.95 -1.42
C ILE A 216 42.94 -2.88 -0.35
N SER A 217 43.20 -2.17 0.74
CA SER A 217 42.23 -1.86 1.79
C SER A 217 41.74 -0.41 1.69
N LYS A 218 40.51 -0.15 2.14
CA LYS A 218 40.00 1.22 2.25
C LYS A 218 40.44 1.82 3.60
N ASP A 219 41.21 2.89 3.56
CA ASP A 219 41.74 3.58 4.74
C ASP A 219 41.26 5.03 4.85
N ASP A 220 41.04 5.49 6.08
CA ASP A 220 40.77 6.88 6.40
C ASP A 220 42.09 7.64 6.61
N LEU A 221 42.55 8.36 5.58
CA LEU A 221 43.79 9.16 5.60
C LEU A 221 43.51 10.68 5.69
N PRO A 222 44.33 11.44 6.45
CA PRO A 222 44.25 12.90 6.44
C PRO A 222 44.50 13.44 5.02
N ASP A 223 43.69 14.42 4.58
CA ASP A 223 43.67 15.02 3.23
C ASP A 223 43.00 14.19 2.11
N TRP A 224 42.41 13.03 2.45
CA TRP A 224 41.65 12.18 1.52
C TRP A 224 40.19 12.06 1.93
N SER A 225 39.28 12.21 0.97
CA SER A 225 37.84 11.93 1.17
C SER A 225 37.54 10.42 1.10
N VAL A 226 38.32 9.70 0.29
CA VAL A 226 38.37 8.24 0.25
C VAL A 226 39.73 7.83 -0.30
N ALA A 227 40.40 6.88 0.34
CA ALA A 227 41.66 6.31 -0.13
C ALA A 227 41.61 4.78 -0.06
N PHE A 228 42.13 4.16 -1.10
CA PHE A 228 42.35 2.73 -1.23
C PHE A 228 43.86 2.53 -1.27
N THR A 229 44.38 1.77 -0.32
CA THR A 229 45.79 1.70 0.04
C THR A 229 46.30 0.27 0.05
N ASP A 230 47.60 0.08 -0.20
CA ASP A 230 48.26 -1.20 0.09
C ASP A 230 48.42 -1.44 1.60
N ASP A 231 48.91 -2.62 1.99
CA ASP A 231 49.20 -2.99 3.38
C ASP A 231 50.27 -2.09 4.07
N ARG A 232 50.82 -1.11 3.34
CA ARG A 232 51.81 -0.11 3.82
C ARG A 232 51.25 1.32 3.80
N ASN A 233 49.94 1.50 3.58
CA ASN A 233 49.22 2.78 3.49
C ASN A 233 49.62 3.68 2.30
N ASN A 234 50.18 3.10 1.23
CA ASN A 234 50.40 3.83 -0.02
C ASN A 234 49.09 3.88 -0.82
N VAL A 235 48.66 5.05 -1.28
CA VAL A 235 47.38 5.20 -2.00
C VAL A 235 47.49 4.62 -3.41
N ALA A 236 46.80 3.53 -3.66
CA ALA A 236 46.64 2.91 -4.98
C ALA A 236 45.56 3.62 -5.83
N LEU A 237 44.48 4.08 -5.17
CA LEU A 237 43.40 4.86 -5.76
C LEU A 237 42.73 5.73 -4.69
N GLY A 238 42.43 7.00 -4.95
CA GLY A 238 41.72 7.82 -3.97
C GLY A 238 41.26 9.18 -4.49
N VAL A 239 40.41 9.84 -3.70
CA VAL A 239 39.93 11.20 -3.94
C VAL A 239 40.40 12.10 -2.81
N ARG A 240 41.10 13.18 -3.14
CA ARG A 240 41.51 14.19 -2.15
C ARG A 240 40.32 14.97 -1.61
N THR A 241 40.45 15.57 -0.43
CA THR A 241 39.47 16.53 0.11
C THR A 241 39.23 17.75 -0.80
N GLY A 242 40.14 18.04 -1.73
CA GLY A 242 39.98 19.04 -2.78
C GLY A 242 39.23 18.57 -4.04
N GLY A 243 38.81 17.31 -4.12
CA GLY A 243 38.06 16.73 -5.24
C GLY A 243 38.91 16.15 -6.38
N GLU A 244 40.24 16.20 -6.27
CA GLU A 244 41.16 15.59 -7.23
C GLU A 244 41.21 14.07 -7.04
N VAL A 245 41.14 13.30 -8.14
CA VAL A 245 41.27 11.83 -8.13
C VAL A 245 42.70 11.45 -8.50
N GLU A 246 43.35 10.65 -7.66
CA GLU A 246 44.69 10.11 -7.89
C GLU A 246 44.65 8.58 -7.96
N ALA A 247 45.32 7.99 -8.96
CA ALA A 247 45.42 6.54 -9.16
C ALA A 247 46.85 6.14 -9.59
N PRO A 248 47.82 6.12 -8.65
CA PRO A 248 49.24 5.96 -8.98
C PRO A 248 49.61 4.58 -9.52
N GLU A 249 48.97 3.49 -9.04
CA GLU A 249 49.28 2.11 -9.46
C GLU A 249 48.53 1.67 -10.73
N LEU A 250 47.46 2.35 -11.12
CA LEU A 250 46.73 2.02 -12.35
C LEU A 250 47.54 2.34 -13.63
N LEU A 251 48.65 3.09 -13.49
CA LEU A 251 49.50 3.55 -14.58
C LEU A 251 50.68 2.61 -14.88
N THR A 252 50.89 1.55 -14.09
CA THR A 252 52.00 0.60 -14.29
C THR A 252 51.58 -0.74 -14.90
N ALA A 253 50.28 -1.04 -15.00
CA ALA A 253 49.73 -2.31 -15.49
C ALA A 253 49.17 -2.29 -16.93
N GLU A 254 49.59 -1.34 -17.79
CA GLU A 254 49.11 -1.19 -19.18
C GLU A 254 47.56 -1.20 -19.35
N VAL A 255 46.82 -0.66 -18.38
CA VAL A 255 45.36 -0.49 -18.52
C VAL A 255 45.07 0.76 -19.36
N ASN A 256 44.84 0.56 -20.67
CA ASN A 256 44.52 1.63 -21.63
C ASN A 256 43.07 2.12 -21.47
N LEU A 257 42.79 2.91 -20.43
CA LEU A 257 41.52 3.64 -20.30
C LEU A 257 41.63 5.04 -20.87
N LYS A 258 40.66 5.42 -21.71
CA LYS A 258 40.61 6.76 -22.30
C LYS A 258 39.49 7.57 -21.66
N LYS A 259 39.82 8.74 -21.14
CA LYS A 259 38.81 9.75 -20.76
C LYS A 259 38.12 10.24 -22.03
N THR A 260 36.80 10.12 -22.08
CA THR A 260 35.98 10.48 -23.25
C THR A 260 34.82 11.36 -22.85
N GLU A 261 34.60 12.44 -23.60
CA GLU A 261 33.37 13.24 -23.51
C GLU A 261 32.21 12.38 -24.04
N THR A 262 31.35 11.94 -23.12
CA THR A 262 30.24 11.04 -23.43
C THR A 262 28.94 11.71 -22.98
N PRO A 263 27.94 11.93 -23.86
CA PRO A 263 26.68 12.55 -23.46
C PRO A 263 26.00 11.79 -22.32
N GLY A 264 25.60 12.49 -21.25
CA GLY A 264 25.05 11.88 -20.03
C GLY A 264 26.09 11.62 -18.93
N TRP A 265 27.36 11.96 -19.17
CA TRP A 265 28.48 11.71 -18.26
C TRP A 265 29.30 12.96 -18.00
N GLU A 266 29.45 13.32 -16.72
CA GLU A 266 30.34 14.37 -16.26
C GLU A 266 31.80 13.94 -16.47
N ILE A 267 32.09 12.66 -16.22
CA ILE A 267 33.36 12.03 -16.57
C ILE A 267 33.15 10.54 -16.88
N ALA A 268 33.67 10.07 -18.00
CA ALA A 268 33.63 8.67 -18.38
C ALA A 268 35.01 8.19 -18.83
N TRP A 269 35.39 7.00 -18.36
CA TRP A 269 36.55 6.25 -18.83
C TRP A 269 36.07 5.04 -19.61
N THR A 270 36.58 4.92 -20.83
CA THR A 270 36.22 3.85 -21.74
C THR A 270 37.37 2.87 -21.93
N ASP A 271 37.03 1.60 -22.18
CA ASP A 271 37.98 0.60 -22.67
C ASP A 271 38.43 0.92 -24.12
N GLU A 272 39.36 0.12 -24.66
CA GLU A 272 39.86 0.29 -26.03
C GLU A 272 38.76 0.17 -27.10
N ASN A 273 37.60 -0.40 -26.76
CA ASN A 273 36.44 -0.56 -27.65
C ASN A 273 35.41 0.57 -27.50
N GLY A 274 35.64 1.53 -26.60
CA GLY A 274 34.72 2.66 -26.35
C GLY A 274 33.57 2.33 -25.39
N ASN A 275 33.59 1.18 -24.71
CA ASN A 275 32.60 0.84 -23.69
C ASN A 275 32.95 1.53 -22.38
N ILE A 276 31.95 2.04 -21.66
CA ILE A 276 32.17 2.70 -20.37
C ILE A 276 32.58 1.64 -19.35
N ALA A 277 33.81 1.77 -18.84
CA ALA A 277 34.34 0.92 -17.78
C ALA A 277 34.01 1.51 -16.40
N MET A 278 34.10 2.83 -16.26
CA MET A 278 33.73 3.56 -15.05
C MET A 278 33.46 5.04 -15.33
N GLY A 279 32.66 5.70 -14.49
CA GLY A 279 32.40 7.13 -14.65
C GLY A 279 31.36 7.71 -13.70
N ILE A 280 31.21 9.03 -13.74
CA ILE A 280 30.18 9.81 -13.05
C ILE A 280 29.22 10.34 -14.11
N ARG A 281 27.93 10.09 -13.91
CA ARG A 281 26.86 10.60 -14.78
C ARG A 281 26.56 12.06 -14.47
N ASP A 282 25.90 12.77 -15.39
CA ASP A 282 25.50 14.17 -15.20
C ASP A 282 24.58 14.40 -13.98
N ASP A 283 23.95 13.33 -13.46
CA ASP A 283 23.12 13.34 -12.25
C ASP A 283 23.90 13.05 -10.94
N GLY A 284 25.21 12.84 -11.04
CA GLY A 284 26.11 12.52 -9.92
C GLY A 284 26.18 11.03 -9.55
N SER A 285 25.46 10.14 -10.24
CA SER A 285 25.55 8.69 -10.01
C SER A 285 26.84 8.09 -10.59
N VAL A 286 27.39 7.08 -9.90
CA VAL A 286 28.64 6.39 -10.30
C VAL A 286 28.35 5.07 -11.02
N TYR A 287 29.23 4.68 -11.94
CA TYR A 287 29.18 3.41 -12.66
C TYR A 287 30.54 2.68 -12.59
N PRO A 288 30.57 1.35 -12.40
CA PRO A 288 29.41 0.51 -12.07
C PRO A 288 28.82 0.90 -10.70
N GLU A 289 27.51 0.68 -10.54
CA GLU A 289 26.84 0.94 -9.27
C GLU A 289 27.39 -0.01 -8.19
N PRO A 290 27.60 0.45 -6.94
CA PRO A 290 27.99 -0.46 -5.87
C PRO A 290 26.93 -1.54 -5.70
N GLU A 291 27.34 -2.79 -5.47
CA GLU A 291 26.41 -3.86 -5.08
C GLU A 291 25.69 -3.46 -3.81
N ASN A 292 24.38 -3.19 -3.94
CA ASN A 292 23.54 -2.82 -2.81
C ASN A 292 23.07 -4.12 -2.14
N ASN A 293 23.36 -4.32 -0.86
CA ASN A 293 22.93 -5.50 -0.07
C ASN A 293 21.38 -5.67 0.05
N GLY A 294 20.60 -4.98 -0.77
CA GLY A 294 19.13 -5.00 -0.75
C GLY A 294 18.49 -4.25 0.42
N ILE A 295 19.28 -3.59 1.27
CA ILE A 295 18.80 -2.84 2.43
C ILE A 295 18.34 -1.45 2.00
N VAL A 296 17.11 -1.10 2.34
CA VAL A 296 16.49 0.19 2.07
C VAL A 296 16.14 0.89 3.38
N GLU A 297 16.50 2.16 3.49
CA GLU A 297 16.05 3.04 4.56
C GLU A 297 15.09 4.11 4.04
N PHE A 298 14.16 4.54 4.90
CA PHE A 298 13.30 5.68 4.62
C PHE A 298 12.90 6.41 5.91
N THR A 299 12.75 7.72 5.81
CA THR A 299 12.36 8.61 6.92
C THR A 299 10.88 8.98 6.82
N ALA A 300 10.39 9.76 7.79
CA ALA A 300 9.05 10.36 7.69
C ALA A 300 8.90 11.32 6.49
N ALA A 301 10.01 11.86 5.95
CA ALA A 301 10.00 12.71 4.76
C ALA A 301 9.84 11.91 3.46
N ASP A 302 10.24 10.64 3.46
CA ASP A 302 10.18 9.71 2.32
C ASP A 302 8.88 8.89 2.27
N THR A 303 7.95 9.18 3.18
CA THR A 303 6.62 8.54 3.23
C THR A 303 5.79 8.91 2.00
N ASP A 304 4.97 7.98 1.52
CA ASP A 304 3.98 8.27 0.48
C ASP A 304 3.03 9.40 0.92
N VAL A 305 3.08 10.53 0.21
CA VAL A 305 2.27 11.72 0.48
C VAL A 305 1.12 11.87 -0.52
N ILE A 306 -0.04 12.29 -0.01
CA ILE A 306 -1.11 12.90 -0.80
C ILE A 306 -1.10 14.42 -0.58
N ALA A 307 -0.73 15.19 -1.60
CA ALA A 307 -0.82 16.64 -1.56
C ALA A 307 -2.22 17.10 -2.00
N ILE A 308 -2.79 18.12 -1.35
CA ILE A 308 -4.08 18.70 -1.72
C ILE A 308 -3.90 20.13 -2.20
N LEU A 309 -4.17 20.37 -3.48
CA LEU A 309 -4.12 21.66 -4.13
C LEU A 309 -5.53 22.22 -4.28
N GLY A 310 -5.71 23.49 -3.92
CA GLY A 310 -7.01 24.12 -4.04
C GLY A 310 -7.08 25.52 -3.46
N ASP A 311 -8.28 25.90 -3.03
CA ASP A 311 -8.57 27.26 -2.56
C ASP A 311 -8.87 27.33 -1.05
N SER A 312 -9.73 28.27 -0.63
CA SER A 312 -10.14 28.46 0.76
C SER A 312 -10.76 27.23 1.41
N TYR A 313 -11.41 26.38 0.63
CA TYR A 313 -11.96 25.12 1.14
C TYR A 313 -10.86 24.12 1.44
N THR A 314 -9.80 24.14 0.63
CA THR A 314 -8.62 23.31 0.87
C THR A 314 -7.82 23.81 2.07
N ASP A 315 -7.73 25.13 2.26
CA ASP A 315 -7.03 25.77 3.38
C ASP A 315 -7.61 25.35 4.77
N SER A 316 -8.92 25.02 4.83
CA SER A 316 -9.66 24.57 6.03
C SER A 316 -9.80 25.62 7.15
N LEU A 317 -10.10 26.86 6.76
CA LEU A 317 -10.09 28.05 7.62
C LEU A 317 -10.84 27.96 8.97
N PHE A 318 -12.00 27.32 9.04
CA PHE A 318 -12.96 27.50 10.15
C PHE A 318 -13.15 26.29 11.08
N THR A 319 -12.13 25.43 11.18
CA THR A 319 -12.17 24.28 12.09
C THR A 319 -11.39 24.56 13.36
N LEU A 320 -11.70 23.82 14.43
CA LEU A 320 -10.78 23.70 15.57
C LEU A 320 -9.41 23.17 15.10
N LYS A 321 -8.36 23.44 15.90
CA LYS A 321 -7.04 22.87 15.69
C LYS A 321 -7.13 21.34 15.56
N ASP A 322 -6.47 20.80 14.54
CA ASP A 322 -6.41 19.37 14.19
C ASP A 322 -7.77 18.72 13.84
N LYS A 323 -8.81 19.52 13.58
CA LYS A 323 -10.14 19.05 13.16
C LYS A 323 -10.47 19.35 11.70
N SER A 324 -9.46 19.78 10.93
CA SER A 324 -9.57 19.96 9.49
C SER A 324 -9.98 18.66 8.80
N TYR A 325 -10.61 18.78 7.63
CA TYR A 325 -10.94 17.61 6.83
C TYR A 325 -9.66 16.86 6.37
N ILE A 326 -8.54 17.58 6.26
CA ILE A 326 -7.20 17.03 5.96
C ILE A 326 -6.71 16.15 7.11
N SER A 327 -6.81 16.65 8.35
CA SER A 327 -6.48 15.89 9.56
C SER A 327 -7.35 14.63 9.67
N LYS A 328 -8.64 14.71 9.31
CA LYS A 328 -9.54 13.55 9.29
C LYS A 328 -9.09 12.51 8.27
N LEU A 329 -8.84 12.90 7.01
CA LEU A 329 -8.34 11.99 5.97
C LEU A 329 -7.01 11.36 6.34
N SER A 330 -6.06 12.17 6.81
CA SER A 330 -4.75 11.72 7.30
C SER A 330 -4.89 10.69 8.42
N SER A 331 -5.80 10.91 9.36
CA SER A 331 -5.97 10.00 10.49
C SER A 331 -6.59 8.65 10.09
N LEU A 332 -7.37 8.60 9.00
CA LEU A 332 -8.11 7.43 8.55
C LEU A 332 -7.33 6.57 7.54
N LEU A 333 -6.33 7.14 6.87
CA LEU A 333 -5.57 6.50 5.80
C LEU A 333 -4.08 6.38 6.19
N ASP A 334 -3.38 5.40 5.61
CA ASP A 334 -1.95 5.21 5.88
C ASP A 334 -1.05 6.23 5.17
N TYR A 335 -1.62 7.08 4.30
CA TYR A 335 -0.90 8.18 3.66
C TYR A 335 -0.68 9.35 4.63
N ARG A 336 0.42 10.08 4.44
CA ARG A 336 0.56 11.44 4.98
C ARG A 336 -0.11 12.42 4.04
N PHE A 337 -0.69 13.48 4.58
CA PHE A 337 -1.34 14.53 3.79
C PHE A 337 -0.60 15.85 3.94
N LYS A 338 -0.38 16.53 2.81
CA LYS A 338 0.18 17.89 2.77
C LYS A 338 -0.83 18.85 2.15
N ASN A 339 -0.97 20.01 2.76
CA ASN A 339 -1.86 21.05 2.27
C ASN A 339 -1.09 22.00 1.35
N PHE A 340 -1.64 22.31 0.18
CA PHE A 340 -1.11 23.29 -0.76
C PHE A 340 -2.20 24.28 -1.22
N GLY A 341 -3.32 24.32 -0.49
CA GLY A 341 -4.48 25.17 -0.78
C GLY A 341 -4.34 26.56 -0.19
N VAL A 342 -4.67 27.59 -0.96
CA VAL A 342 -4.59 28.98 -0.51
C VAL A 342 -5.91 29.68 -0.79
N SER A 343 -6.47 30.36 0.21
CA SER A 343 -7.71 31.11 0.08
C SER A 343 -7.74 32.02 -1.18
N GLY A 344 -8.88 32.01 -1.89
CA GLY A 344 -9.10 32.79 -3.11
C GLY A 344 -8.41 32.29 -4.39
N ASN A 345 -7.70 31.16 -4.35
CA ASN A 345 -7.02 30.62 -5.52
C ASN A 345 -8.00 30.08 -6.56
N THR A 346 -7.58 30.18 -7.82
CA THR A 346 -8.21 29.55 -8.98
C THR A 346 -7.25 28.54 -9.60
N ALA A 347 -7.70 27.69 -10.53
CA ALA A 347 -6.83 26.75 -11.23
C ALA A 347 -5.57 27.41 -11.84
N PRO A 348 -5.63 28.58 -12.51
CA PRO A 348 -4.43 29.29 -12.97
C PRO A 348 -3.51 29.78 -11.86
N ALA A 349 -4.05 30.21 -10.71
CA ALA A 349 -3.23 30.70 -9.60
C ALA A 349 -2.44 29.56 -8.95
N ILE A 350 -3.08 28.40 -8.81
CA ILE A 350 -2.41 27.17 -8.34
C ILE A 350 -1.33 26.76 -9.35
N ASN A 351 -1.68 26.71 -10.63
CA ASN A 351 -0.74 26.36 -11.70
C ASN A 351 0.45 27.33 -11.76
N GLN A 352 0.23 28.63 -11.56
CA GLN A 352 1.30 29.62 -11.50
C GLN A 352 2.23 29.36 -10.32
N ARG A 353 1.72 28.96 -9.15
CA ARG A 353 2.57 28.61 -8.00
C ARG A 353 3.46 27.41 -8.31
N LEU A 354 2.91 26.40 -9.00
CA LEU A 354 3.68 25.24 -9.46
C LEU A 354 4.79 25.69 -10.43
N VAL A 355 4.45 26.38 -11.53
CA VAL A 355 5.40 26.81 -12.55
C VAL A 355 6.49 27.75 -11.99
N ASN A 356 6.13 28.61 -11.03
CA ASN A 356 7.07 29.53 -10.40
C ASN A 356 7.88 28.90 -9.25
N HIS A 357 7.73 27.59 -8.99
CA HIS A 357 8.37 26.88 -7.88
C HIS A 357 8.19 27.60 -6.53
N SER A 358 7.01 28.18 -6.33
CA SER A 358 6.73 29.04 -5.17
C SER A 358 6.32 28.20 -3.96
N VAL A 359 6.80 28.60 -2.79
CA VAL A 359 6.56 27.89 -1.52
C VAL A 359 5.12 28.07 -1.02
N TYR A 360 4.64 27.09 -0.27
CA TYR A 360 3.43 27.17 0.55
C TYR A 360 3.73 27.78 1.93
N PHE A 361 2.71 27.92 2.78
CA PHE A 361 2.83 28.52 4.12
C PHE A 361 3.79 27.77 5.06
N ASP A 362 4.09 26.49 4.78
CA ASP A 362 5.11 25.70 5.48
C ASP A 362 6.54 25.93 4.95
N GLY A 363 6.72 26.83 3.97
CA GLY A 363 8.01 27.09 3.35
C GLY A 363 8.44 26.06 2.31
N LYS A 364 7.59 25.09 1.95
CA LYS A 364 7.91 24.04 0.98
C LYS A 364 7.30 24.31 -0.39
N THR A 365 8.06 24.04 -1.43
CA THR A 365 7.56 23.94 -2.82
C THR A 365 6.80 22.64 -3.02
N PHE A 366 6.02 22.55 -4.09
CA PHE A 366 5.32 21.30 -4.45
C PHE A 366 6.29 20.13 -4.70
N ALA A 367 7.44 20.38 -5.32
CA ALA A 367 8.48 19.36 -5.51
C ALA A 367 8.97 18.78 -4.17
N GLN A 368 9.24 19.64 -3.18
CA GLN A 368 9.65 19.24 -1.83
C GLN A 368 8.52 18.54 -1.04
N MET A 369 7.28 18.56 -1.52
CA MET A 369 6.21 17.77 -0.91
C MET A 369 6.36 16.27 -1.18
N ASN A 370 7.06 15.89 -2.26
CA ASN A 370 7.26 14.51 -2.70
C ASN A 370 5.93 13.73 -2.80
N ALA A 371 4.95 14.35 -3.48
CA ALA A 371 3.59 13.83 -3.53
C ALA A 371 3.47 12.64 -4.49
N LYS A 372 3.03 11.49 -3.98
CA LYS A 372 2.66 10.33 -4.81
C LYS A 372 1.35 10.59 -5.54
N TYR A 373 0.36 11.11 -4.82
CA TYR A 373 -0.91 11.57 -5.39
C TYR A 373 -1.10 13.06 -5.12
N ALA A 374 -1.76 13.73 -6.05
CA ALA A 374 -2.08 15.15 -5.94
C ALA A 374 -3.58 15.35 -6.19
N ILE A 375 -4.29 15.72 -5.14
CA ILE A 375 -5.69 16.06 -5.19
C ILE A 375 -5.82 17.49 -5.71
N ILE A 376 -6.58 17.69 -6.78
CA ILE A 376 -6.91 19.02 -7.30
C ILE A 376 -8.38 19.30 -6.98
N MET A 377 -8.64 20.27 -6.11
CA MET A 377 -9.97 20.68 -5.68
C MET A 377 -10.09 22.20 -5.78
N THR A 378 -10.57 22.69 -6.93
CA THR A 378 -10.81 24.12 -7.16
C THR A 378 -11.96 24.33 -8.14
N TYR A 379 -12.96 25.11 -7.70
CA TYR A 379 -14.11 25.47 -8.53
C TYR A 379 -14.72 26.81 -8.13
N ALA A 380 -14.97 27.08 -6.84
CA ALA A 380 -15.78 28.23 -6.44
C ALA A 380 -15.26 29.58 -6.97
N ASN A 381 -13.94 29.80 -6.92
CA ASN A 381 -13.33 31.02 -7.42
C ASN A 381 -13.23 31.05 -8.96
N ASP A 382 -13.02 29.89 -9.58
CA ASP A 382 -13.02 29.74 -11.04
C ASP A 382 -14.41 29.99 -11.63
N ALA A 383 -15.47 29.62 -10.89
CA ALA A 383 -16.85 29.84 -11.29
C ALA A 383 -17.12 31.33 -11.54
N ALA A 384 -16.69 32.19 -10.60
CA ALA A 384 -16.87 33.62 -10.69
C ALA A 384 -15.97 34.30 -11.75
N LYS A 385 -14.76 33.78 -11.98
CA LYS A 385 -13.75 34.45 -12.83
C LYS A 385 -13.68 33.91 -14.26
N TYR A 386 -13.67 32.59 -14.43
CA TYR A 386 -13.42 31.94 -15.73
C TYR A 386 -14.67 31.31 -16.31
N ILE A 387 -15.43 30.54 -15.52
CA ILE A 387 -16.66 29.90 -16.02
C ILE A 387 -17.71 30.96 -16.40
N ALA A 388 -17.80 32.06 -15.65
CA ALA A 388 -18.67 33.19 -15.98
C ALA A 388 -18.36 33.82 -17.35
N GLN A 389 -17.15 33.61 -17.87
CA GLN A 389 -16.74 34.06 -19.21
C GLN A 389 -16.92 32.95 -20.24
N SER A 390 -16.39 31.76 -19.95
CA SER A 390 -16.53 30.55 -20.78
C SER A 390 -16.16 29.30 -19.99
N MET A 391 -16.97 28.24 -20.12
CA MET A 391 -16.63 26.91 -19.58
C MET A 391 -15.33 26.36 -20.19
N GLU A 392 -15.00 26.74 -21.42
CA GLU A 392 -13.77 26.32 -22.09
C GLU A 392 -12.52 26.88 -21.40
N TYR A 393 -12.59 28.08 -20.83
CA TYR A 393 -11.47 28.64 -20.07
C TYR A 393 -11.19 27.82 -18.81
N TYR A 394 -12.24 27.44 -18.09
CA TYR A 394 -12.08 26.56 -16.93
C TYR A 394 -11.54 25.19 -17.34
N ALA A 395 -12.07 24.59 -18.41
CA ALA A 395 -11.59 23.30 -18.92
C ALA A 395 -10.11 23.34 -19.30
N TYR A 396 -9.69 24.40 -20.00
CA TYR A 396 -8.30 24.61 -20.39
C TYR A 396 -7.39 24.84 -19.18
N ASN A 397 -7.80 25.66 -18.22
CA ASN A 397 -7.03 25.93 -17.00
C ASN A 397 -6.86 24.69 -16.12
N MET A 398 -7.93 23.90 -15.97
CA MET A 398 -7.88 22.62 -15.26
C MET A 398 -6.94 21.63 -15.95
N SER A 399 -7.01 21.53 -17.28
CA SER A 399 -6.11 20.69 -18.07
C SER A 399 -4.64 21.06 -17.83
N ARG A 400 -4.30 22.36 -17.89
CA ARG A 400 -2.94 22.84 -17.61
C ARG A 400 -2.46 22.51 -16.20
N LEU A 401 -3.32 22.69 -15.20
CA LEU A 401 -2.99 22.38 -13.82
C LEU A 401 -2.73 20.87 -13.64
N ILE A 402 -3.56 20.02 -14.24
CA ILE A 402 -3.38 18.56 -14.25
C ILE A 402 -2.04 18.20 -14.90
N ASP A 403 -1.76 18.75 -16.08
CA ASP A 403 -0.55 18.46 -16.84
C ASP A 403 0.72 18.92 -16.07
N SER A 404 0.66 20.06 -15.38
CA SER A 404 1.76 20.52 -14.49
C SER A 404 1.97 19.58 -13.30
N VAL A 405 0.89 19.07 -12.68
CA VAL A 405 1.00 18.08 -11.60
C VAL A 405 1.65 16.79 -12.11
N MET A 406 1.25 16.31 -13.28
CA MET A 406 1.86 15.14 -13.91
C MET A 406 3.35 15.36 -14.24
N ALA A 407 3.73 16.58 -14.64
CA ALA A 407 5.13 16.92 -14.91
C ALA A 407 6.04 16.81 -13.67
N TYR A 408 5.48 16.94 -12.45
CA TYR A 408 6.19 16.67 -11.20
C TYR A 408 6.21 15.18 -10.80
N GLY A 409 5.63 14.28 -11.61
CA GLY A 409 5.56 12.84 -11.33
C GLY A 409 4.45 12.40 -10.37
N ALA A 410 3.61 13.33 -9.90
CA ALA A 410 2.48 13.02 -9.02
C ALA A 410 1.26 12.53 -9.82
N ILE A 411 0.53 11.54 -9.30
CA ILE A 411 -0.70 11.02 -9.92
C ILE A 411 -1.89 11.94 -9.57
N PRO A 412 -2.51 12.61 -10.55
CA PRO A 412 -3.61 13.54 -10.26
C PRO A 412 -4.90 12.82 -9.86
N ILE A 413 -5.61 13.39 -8.89
CA ILE A 413 -6.98 13.03 -8.52
C ILE A 413 -7.80 14.32 -8.52
N VAL A 414 -8.79 14.42 -9.40
CA VAL A 414 -9.62 15.64 -9.47
C VAL A 414 -10.87 15.45 -8.63
N VAL A 415 -11.08 16.38 -7.71
CA VAL A 415 -12.27 16.41 -6.84
C VAL A 415 -13.15 17.56 -7.29
N ALA A 416 -14.34 17.22 -7.76
CA ALA A 416 -15.38 18.21 -7.99
C ALA A 416 -15.96 18.66 -6.64
N GLU A 417 -15.83 19.96 -6.35
CA GLU A 417 -16.34 20.58 -5.14
C GLU A 417 -17.84 20.33 -4.97
N TRP A 418 -18.31 20.38 -3.72
CA TRP A 418 -19.69 20.03 -3.41
C TRP A 418 -20.72 21.04 -3.95
N ASN A 419 -20.32 22.30 -4.13
CA ASN A 419 -21.14 23.40 -4.66
C ASN A 419 -21.03 23.53 -6.20
N ILE A 420 -20.41 22.56 -6.88
CA ILE A 420 -20.21 22.58 -8.33
C ILE A 420 -21.51 22.51 -9.11
N THR A 421 -21.58 23.20 -10.26
CA THR A 421 -22.69 23.05 -11.22
C THR A 421 -22.62 21.72 -11.96
N ASN A 422 -23.76 21.23 -12.46
CA ASN A 422 -23.82 19.98 -13.22
C ASN A 422 -22.94 20.03 -14.49
N GLN A 423 -22.94 21.17 -15.19
CA GLN A 423 -22.13 21.37 -16.41
C GLN A 423 -20.64 21.34 -16.09
N ALA A 424 -20.19 22.03 -15.05
CA ALA A 424 -18.78 22.03 -14.64
C ALA A 424 -18.34 20.63 -14.15
N ALA A 425 -19.19 19.93 -13.41
CA ALA A 425 -18.91 18.55 -12.99
C ALA A 425 -18.77 17.60 -14.18
N ALA A 426 -19.67 17.68 -15.17
CA ALA A 426 -19.58 16.90 -16.40
C ALA A 426 -18.30 17.24 -17.20
N GLN A 427 -17.94 18.51 -17.28
CA GLN A 427 -16.71 18.96 -17.93
C GLN A 427 -15.46 18.41 -17.25
N LEU A 428 -15.38 18.48 -15.91
CA LEU A 428 -14.27 17.89 -15.15
C LEU A 428 -14.17 16.39 -15.35
N LYS A 429 -15.31 15.68 -15.32
CA LYS A 429 -15.35 14.24 -15.55
C LYS A 429 -14.79 13.87 -16.93
N ALA A 430 -15.21 14.58 -17.99
CA ALA A 430 -14.70 14.36 -19.34
C ALA A 430 -13.17 14.59 -19.45
N ILE A 431 -12.66 15.63 -18.80
CA ILE A 431 -11.20 15.90 -18.74
C ILE A 431 -10.47 14.73 -18.06
N CYS A 432 -11.04 14.19 -16.98
CA CYS A 432 -10.43 13.09 -16.24
C CYS A 432 -10.43 11.79 -17.04
N GLU A 433 -11.57 11.44 -17.65
CA GLU A 433 -11.72 10.22 -18.45
C GLU A 433 -10.77 10.22 -19.65
N SER A 434 -10.61 11.36 -20.34
CA SER A 434 -9.66 11.47 -21.47
C SER A 434 -8.19 11.27 -21.09
N ARG A 435 -7.84 11.38 -19.80
CA ARG A 435 -6.48 11.20 -19.25
C ARG A 435 -6.32 9.92 -18.42
N GLY A 436 -7.37 9.14 -18.24
CA GLY A 436 -7.35 7.96 -17.36
C GLY A 436 -7.10 8.28 -15.89
N ILE A 437 -7.43 9.50 -15.43
CA ILE A 437 -7.22 9.92 -14.03
C ILE A 437 -8.49 9.82 -13.20
N LYS A 438 -8.32 9.62 -11.88
CA LYS A 438 -9.45 9.44 -10.95
C LYS A 438 -10.22 10.75 -10.77
N TYR A 439 -11.54 10.65 -10.89
CA TYR A 439 -12.50 11.72 -10.64
C TYR A 439 -13.36 11.39 -9.41
N ILE A 440 -13.47 12.32 -8.46
CA ILE A 440 -14.31 12.20 -7.26
C ILE A 440 -15.38 13.29 -7.29
N PHE A 441 -16.66 12.91 -7.15
CA PHE A 441 -17.77 13.85 -7.18
C PHE A 441 -18.39 14.08 -5.80
N ASN A 442 -17.93 15.11 -5.08
CA ASN A 442 -18.49 15.46 -3.76
C ASN A 442 -19.93 16.00 -3.85
N GLY A 443 -20.33 16.53 -5.02
CA GLY A 443 -21.69 17.05 -5.25
C GLY A 443 -22.81 16.04 -5.01
N SER A 444 -22.56 14.72 -5.12
CA SER A 444 -23.56 13.70 -4.80
C SER A 444 -23.98 13.74 -3.33
N LEU A 445 -23.00 13.86 -2.42
CA LEU A 445 -23.24 13.96 -0.98
C LEU A 445 -24.00 15.25 -0.65
N MET A 446 -23.62 16.37 -1.26
CA MET A 446 -24.29 17.66 -1.10
C MET A 446 -25.75 17.65 -1.52
N LYS A 447 -26.03 17.04 -2.68
CA LYS A 447 -27.40 16.89 -3.19
C LYS A 447 -28.23 16.08 -2.22
N GLU A 448 -27.65 15.06 -1.59
CA GLU A 448 -28.33 14.23 -0.61
C GLU A 448 -28.65 14.98 0.69
N VAL A 449 -27.80 15.90 1.16
CA VAL A 449 -28.01 16.65 2.42
C VAL A 449 -28.60 18.05 2.23
N GLY A 450 -29.34 18.28 1.14
CA GLY A 450 -30.11 19.52 1.00
C GLY A 450 -29.32 20.78 0.63
N ASN A 451 -28.13 20.65 0.05
CA ASN A 451 -27.24 21.76 -0.34
C ASN A 451 -26.70 22.61 0.83
N LEU A 452 -26.09 21.99 1.86
CA LEU A 452 -25.40 22.62 3.00
C LEU A 452 -25.83 24.06 3.30
N VAL A 453 -27.02 24.20 3.87
CA VAL A 453 -27.65 25.46 4.22
C VAL A 453 -27.02 26.02 5.49
N VAL A 454 -26.75 27.33 5.50
CA VAL A 454 -26.20 28.08 6.65
C VAL A 454 -27.00 27.78 7.92
N SER A 455 -26.28 27.39 8.96
CA SER A 455 -26.77 27.05 10.29
C SER A 455 -25.76 27.63 11.31
N PRO A 456 -26.02 27.59 12.63
CA PRO A 456 -25.06 28.08 13.63
C PRO A 456 -23.63 27.53 13.45
N PHE A 457 -23.52 26.31 12.90
CA PHE A 457 -22.28 25.56 12.76
C PHE A 457 -21.45 25.87 11.51
N HIS A 458 -21.83 26.85 10.67
CA HIS A 458 -20.98 27.32 9.56
C HIS A 458 -21.38 28.69 9.02
N GLN A 459 -20.44 29.38 8.38
CA GLN A 459 -20.61 30.74 7.84
C GLN A 459 -20.28 30.84 6.34
N GLY A 460 -20.84 29.93 5.53
CA GLY A 460 -20.57 29.88 4.07
C GLY A 460 -19.35 29.06 3.67
N HIS A 461 -18.52 28.66 4.64
CA HIS A 461 -17.45 27.68 4.52
C HIS A 461 -17.65 26.53 5.51
N PRO A 462 -17.33 25.28 5.14
CA PRO A 462 -17.45 24.17 6.08
C PRO A 462 -16.54 24.34 7.30
N CYS A 463 -17.10 24.04 8.48
CA CYS A 463 -16.46 24.17 9.79
C CYS A 463 -16.35 22.78 10.45
N THR A 464 -16.03 22.71 11.76
CA THR A 464 -15.74 21.44 12.47
C THR A 464 -16.79 20.35 12.27
N ARG A 465 -18.10 20.68 12.36
CA ARG A 465 -19.21 19.73 12.13
C ARG A 465 -19.49 19.46 10.66
N THR A 466 -19.35 20.47 9.81
CA THR A 466 -19.88 20.47 8.44
C THR A 466 -18.85 20.11 7.38
N ASN A 467 -17.55 20.05 7.73
CA ASN A 467 -16.49 19.70 6.78
C ASN A 467 -16.53 18.26 6.24
N GLY A 468 -17.45 17.42 6.73
CA GLY A 468 -17.75 16.13 6.13
C GLY A 468 -18.30 16.20 4.72
N VAL A 469 -18.86 17.34 4.30
CA VAL A 469 -19.22 17.59 2.90
C VAL A 469 -18.02 17.46 1.95
N ILE A 470 -16.80 17.61 2.48
CA ILE A 470 -15.53 17.47 1.74
C ILE A 470 -15.00 16.04 1.86
N TRP A 471 -14.68 15.59 3.09
CA TRP A 471 -13.88 14.39 3.26
C TRP A 471 -14.63 13.08 3.10
N VAL A 472 -15.96 13.02 3.29
CA VAL A 472 -16.68 11.74 3.35
C VAL A 472 -16.59 10.98 2.02
N SER A 473 -16.91 11.65 0.91
CA SER A 473 -16.79 11.05 -0.43
C SER A 473 -15.34 10.80 -0.82
N MET A 474 -14.42 11.69 -0.44
CA MET A 474 -12.99 11.51 -0.68
C MET A 474 -12.46 10.26 0.05
N HIS A 475 -12.77 10.08 1.33
CA HIS A 475 -12.37 8.91 2.10
C HIS A 475 -12.86 7.61 1.46
N GLU A 476 -14.12 7.57 1.00
CA GLU A 476 -14.67 6.40 0.34
C GLU A 476 -13.87 6.00 -0.89
N GLU A 477 -13.42 6.96 -1.70
CA GLU A 477 -12.63 6.68 -2.90
C GLU A 477 -11.14 6.45 -2.62
N LEU A 478 -10.56 7.20 -1.69
CA LEU A 478 -9.14 7.15 -1.38
C LEU A 478 -8.73 5.85 -0.66
N LYS A 479 -9.62 5.25 0.14
CA LYS A 479 -9.36 3.93 0.76
C LYS A 479 -9.24 2.79 -0.26
N ARG A 480 -9.62 3.03 -1.53
CA ARG A 480 -9.50 2.07 -2.64
C ARG A 480 -8.27 2.32 -3.52
N LEU A 481 -7.43 3.30 -3.18
CA LEU A 481 -6.11 3.41 -3.80
C LEU A 481 -5.27 2.20 -3.41
N LEU A 482 -4.24 1.91 -4.21
CA LEU A 482 -3.21 0.95 -3.81
C LEU A 482 -2.70 1.35 -2.41
N PRO A 483 -2.41 0.40 -1.51
CA PRO A 483 -1.87 0.73 -0.18
C PRO A 483 -0.59 1.58 -0.27
N ALA A 484 -0.32 2.36 0.76
CA ALA A 484 0.95 3.09 0.86
C ALA A 484 2.11 2.09 0.86
N ASN A 485 3.13 2.34 0.03
CA ASN A 485 4.30 1.47 -0.08
C ASN A 485 5.20 1.64 1.14
N ARG A 486 5.42 2.90 1.55
CA ARG A 486 6.22 3.27 2.70
C ARG A 486 5.53 4.39 3.45
N SER A 487 5.36 4.24 4.75
CA SER A 487 4.74 5.29 5.57
C SER A 487 5.14 5.24 7.03
N ILE A 488 5.39 6.40 7.63
CA ILE A 488 5.55 6.57 9.08
C ILE A 488 4.43 7.49 9.58
N LYS A 489 3.60 6.98 10.49
CA LYS A 489 2.49 7.70 11.12
C LYS A 489 2.71 7.75 12.62
N ILE A 490 2.62 8.96 13.19
CA ILE A 490 2.92 9.19 14.61
C ILE A 490 1.66 9.70 15.32
N TYR A 491 1.37 9.12 16.48
CA TYR A 491 0.19 9.44 17.27
C TYR A 491 0.55 9.63 18.74
N ARG A 492 0.01 10.67 19.38
CA ARG A 492 0.04 10.83 20.83
C ARG A 492 -1.11 10.11 21.49
N GLN A 493 -0.92 9.66 22.73
CA GLN A 493 -2.06 9.24 23.54
C GLN A 493 -3.06 10.40 23.64
N ARG A 494 -4.33 10.10 23.39
CA ARG A 494 -5.40 11.10 23.48
C ARG A 494 -5.63 11.45 24.95
N PRO A 495 -5.59 12.74 25.36
CA PRO A 495 -5.80 13.14 26.75
C PRO A 495 -7.15 12.72 27.33
N THR A 496 -8.15 12.52 26.48
CA THR A 496 -9.49 12.07 26.88
C THR A 496 -9.58 10.55 27.10
N PHE A 497 -8.49 9.80 26.88
CA PHE A 497 -8.43 8.36 27.10
C PHE A 497 -7.48 8.05 28.27
N SER A 498 -8.03 7.44 29.31
CA SER A 498 -7.33 7.10 30.55
C SER A 498 -7.18 5.58 30.67
N PRO A 499 -6.12 4.98 30.11
CA PRO A 499 -5.87 3.54 30.22
C PRO A 499 -5.52 3.15 31.66
N SER A 500 -6.02 2.00 32.12
CA SER A 500 -5.62 1.38 33.39
C SER A 500 -4.29 0.62 33.26
N SER A 501 -3.95 0.16 32.05
CA SER A 501 -2.71 -0.54 31.74
C SER A 501 -2.23 -0.26 30.31
N ASP A 502 -1.00 -0.66 29.98
CA ASP A 502 -0.50 -0.59 28.60
C ASP A 502 -1.34 -1.46 27.63
N ALA A 503 -1.93 -2.56 28.11
CA ALA A 503 -2.78 -3.43 27.27
C ALA A 503 -4.03 -2.71 26.74
N ASP A 504 -4.55 -1.71 27.46
CA ASP A 504 -5.72 -0.93 27.04
C ASP A 504 -5.43 -0.04 25.82
N MET A 505 -4.15 0.18 25.52
CA MET A 505 -3.69 0.96 24.38
C MET A 505 -3.57 0.14 23.08
N LEU A 506 -3.73 -1.19 23.15
CA LEU A 506 -3.92 -2.02 21.96
C LEU A 506 -5.23 -1.64 21.26
N PHE A 507 -5.33 -1.92 19.95
CA PHE A 507 -6.52 -1.56 19.17
C PHE A 507 -6.91 -2.64 18.16
N SER A 508 -8.21 -2.79 17.92
CA SER A 508 -8.77 -3.77 16.99
C SER A 508 -8.82 -3.29 15.55
N ASP A 509 -9.07 -1.99 15.35
CA ASP A 509 -9.25 -1.37 14.04
C ASP A 509 -8.85 0.12 14.09
N ARG A 510 -8.98 0.80 12.94
CA ARG A 510 -8.62 2.21 12.79
C ARG A 510 -9.40 3.13 13.72
N ILE A 511 -10.69 2.87 13.95
CA ILE A 511 -11.54 3.75 14.75
C ILE A 511 -11.24 3.55 16.23
N ASP A 512 -10.99 2.32 16.67
CA ASP A 512 -10.50 2.03 18.01
C ASP A 512 -9.11 2.65 18.26
N LEU A 513 -8.20 2.62 17.28
CA LEU A 513 -6.95 3.36 17.32
C LEU A 513 -7.22 4.86 17.56
N LEU A 514 -8.09 5.49 16.76
CA LEU A 514 -8.35 6.92 16.86
C LEU A 514 -9.10 7.33 18.14
N LYS A 515 -9.83 6.41 18.79
CA LYS A 515 -10.38 6.65 20.14
C LYS A 515 -9.27 6.86 21.18
N LYS A 516 -8.17 6.12 21.07
CA LYS A 516 -7.07 6.04 22.06
C LYS A 516 -5.89 6.96 21.71
N TRP A 517 -5.65 7.15 20.43
CA TRP A 517 -4.50 7.82 19.85
C TRP A 517 -4.94 8.97 18.93
N LYS A 518 -4.22 10.09 18.99
CA LYS A 518 -4.42 11.27 18.14
C LYS A 518 -3.19 11.47 17.28
N GLU A 519 -3.35 11.50 15.95
CA GLU A 519 -2.24 11.79 15.05
C GLU A 519 -1.63 13.15 15.40
N ILE A 520 -0.30 13.27 15.31
CA ILE A 520 0.38 14.56 15.43
C ILE A 520 -0.09 15.53 14.33
N GLY A 521 0.12 16.83 14.55
CA GLY A 521 -0.40 17.88 13.69
C GLY A 521 0.07 17.74 12.24
N VAL A 522 -0.88 17.75 11.31
CA VAL A 522 -0.62 17.85 9.85
C VAL A 522 -0.85 19.29 9.39
N PRO A 523 -0.27 19.75 8.27
CA PRO A 523 -0.35 21.16 7.90
C PRO A 523 -1.78 21.58 7.50
N HIS A 524 -2.36 22.58 8.17
CA HIS A 524 -3.70 23.12 7.90
C HIS A 524 -3.88 24.52 8.51
N ARG A 525 -4.92 25.27 8.11
CA ARG A 525 -5.40 26.41 8.90
C ARG A 525 -6.51 26.00 9.86
N SER A 526 -6.64 26.75 10.95
CA SER A 526 -7.70 26.59 11.93
C SER A 526 -8.15 27.94 12.48
N LEU A 527 -9.19 27.91 13.31
CA LEU A 527 -9.50 29.01 14.21
C LEU A 527 -8.28 29.30 15.13
N PRO A 528 -8.01 30.58 15.44
CA PRO A 528 -7.08 30.98 16.48
C PRO A 528 -7.48 30.48 17.86
N ASP A 529 -6.49 30.18 18.70
CA ASP A 529 -6.72 29.56 20.02
C ASP A 529 -7.57 30.44 20.96
N ASN A 530 -7.44 31.77 20.86
CA ASN A 530 -8.21 32.74 21.66
C ASN A 530 -9.70 32.82 21.29
N ILE A 531 -10.11 32.30 20.14
CA ILE A 531 -11.52 32.26 19.71
C ILE A 531 -12.04 30.84 19.49
N ALA A 532 -11.23 29.81 19.79
CA ALA A 532 -11.59 28.40 19.57
C ALA A 532 -12.89 27.99 20.27
N GLN A 533 -13.22 28.60 21.41
CA GLN A 533 -14.46 28.33 22.16
C GLN A 533 -15.75 28.67 21.39
N TYR A 534 -15.66 29.45 20.31
CA TYR A 534 -16.81 29.88 19.50
C TYR A 534 -16.98 29.07 18.21
N PHE A 535 -16.31 27.92 18.07
CA PHE A 535 -16.32 27.11 16.84
C PHE A 535 -17.71 26.58 16.42
N GLU A 536 -18.70 26.61 17.31
CA GLU A 536 -20.10 26.22 17.05
C GLU A 536 -21.04 27.43 16.95
N GLU A 537 -20.49 28.65 17.04
CA GLU A 537 -21.20 29.94 16.97
C GLU A 537 -20.80 30.72 15.72
N MET A 538 -20.51 30.01 14.62
CA MET A 538 -19.93 30.56 13.40
C MET A 538 -20.87 31.51 12.67
N ASN A 539 -22.18 31.29 12.74
CA ASN A 539 -23.19 32.16 12.12
C ASN A 539 -24.07 32.81 13.19
N GLY A 540 -23.70 34.01 13.64
CA GLY A 540 -24.45 34.77 14.65
C GLY A 540 -23.57 35.70 15.48
N ARG A 541 -22.27 35.41 15.58
CA ARG A 541 -21.29 36.17 16.37
C ARG A 541 -20.26 36.90 15.51
N GLY A 542 -20.69 37.62 14.47
CA GLY A 542 -19.82 38.33 13.53
C GLY A 542 -18.89 37.41 12.73
N ASP A 543 -18.55 37.80 11.49
CA ASP A 543 -17.75 36.92 10.64
C ASP A 543 -16.33 36.74 11.20
N VAL A 544 -15.88 35.50 11.40
CA VAL A 544 -14.47 35.22 11.70
C VAL A 544 -13.62 35.52 10.45
N ARG A 545 -12.60 36.37 10.59
CA ARG A 545 -11.71 36.80 9.48
C ARG A 545 -10.22 36.60 9.76
N GLU A 546 -9.90 35.94 10.87
CA GLU A 546 -8.52 35.64 11.28
C GLU A 546 -8.35 34.13 11.47
N TRP A 547 -7.18 33.62 11.08
CA TRP A 547 -6.88 32.19 11.07
C TRP A 547 -5.43 31.92 11.45
N THR A 548 -5.20 30.81 12.13
CA THR A 548 -3.85 30.36 12.49
C THR A 548 -3.42 29.24 11.57
N PHE A 549 -2.25 29.39 10.95
CA PHE A 549 -1.58 28.29 10.26
C PHE A 549 -0.99 27.32 11.29
N ARG A 550 -1.28 26.03 11.13
CA ARG A 550 -0.73 24.94 11.92
C ARG A 550 0.31 24.22 11.07
N PRO A 551 1.60 24.26 11.45
CA PRO A 551 2.67 23.64 10.66
C PRO A 551 2.58 22.12 10.72
N ASP A 552 3.30 21.46 9.80
CA ASP A 552 3.47 20.01 9.79
C ASP A 552 4.38 19.59 10.94
N GLU A 553 3.83 18.93 11.96
CA GLU A 553 4.56 18.58 13.16
C GLU A 553 5.64 17.51 12.91
N TYR A 554 5.50 16.73 11.85
CA TYR A 554 6.55 15.80 11.41
C TYR A 554 7.85 16.52 11.02
N ASP A 555 7.81 17.81 10.67
CA ASP A 555 9.02 18.60 10.38
C ASP A 555 9.88 18.89 11.62
N GLN A 556 9.37 18.55 12.81
CA GLN A 556 10.16 18.60 14.03
C GLN A 556 11.14 17.43 14.12
N LEU A 557 10.93 16.35 13.37
CA LEU A 557 11.87 15.22 13.31
C LEU A 557 13.17 15.65 12.61
N GLY A 558 14.31 15.36 13.24
CA GLY A 558 15.63 15.88 12.83
C GLY A 558 15.89 17.32 13.29
N ALA A 559 14.97 17.93 14.05
CA ALA A 559 15.09 19.29 14.60
C ALA A 559 14.74 19.32 16.10
N ALA A 560 13.61 19.93 16.48
CA ALA A 560 13.20 20.06 17.88
C ALA A 560 12.69 18.74 18.51
N GLY A 561 12.33 17.77 17.68
CA GLY A 561 11.71 16.51 18.09
C GLY A 561 10.23 16.65 18.46
N VAL A 562 9.51 15.53 18.38
CA VAL A 562 8.09 15.42 18.73
C VAL A 562 7.97 15.07 20.22
N ALA A 563 7.66 16.07 21.04
CA ALA A 563 7.47 15.87 22.48
C ALA A 563 6.19 15.08 22.80
N PHE A 564 6.25 14.25 23.85
CA PHE A 564 5.11 13.50 24.36
C PHE A 564 5.22 13.20 25.86
N THR A 565 4.05 12.99 26.46
CA THR A 565 3.88 12.52 27.84
C THR A 565 3.13 11.21 27.81
N ASP A 566 3.46 10.32 28.73
CA ASP A 566 3.00 8.95 28.86
C ASP A 566 3.37 8.06 27.68
N ARG A 567 2.75 8.27 26.51
CA ARG A 567 2.90 7.36 25.36
C ARG A 567 2.83 8.07 24.00
N LEU A 568 3.64 7.57 23.08
CA LEU A 568 3.61 7.88 21.64
C LEU A 568 3.52 6.56 20.85
N LEU A 569 2.63 6.47 19.88
CA LEU A 569 2.55 5.37 18.93
C LEU A 569 3.19 5.79 17.62
N VAL A 570 4.05 4.94 17.07
CA VAL A 570 4.64 5.08 15.74
C VAL A 570 4.30 3.84 14.93
N ASN A 571 3.54 4.02 13.86
CA ASN A 571 3.23 2.96 12.90
C ASN A 571 4.15 3.12 11.69
N VAL A 572 5.00 2.13 11.46
CA VAL A 572 5.89 2.06 10.30
C VAL A 572 5.34 1.05 9.31
N THR A 573 5.02 1.49 8.09
CA THR A 573 4.45 0.67 7.00
C THR A 573 5.52 0.37 5.97
N TYR A 574 5.71 -0.90 5.64
CA TYR A 574 6.69 -1.40 4.70
C TYR A 574 6.03 -1.85 3.37
N PRO A 575 6.83 -2.04 2.29
CA PRO A 575 6.32 -2.50 1.00
C PRO A 575 5.76 -3.91 0.97
N ASN A 576 6.13 -4.75 1.96
CA ASN A 576 5.70 -6.14 2.07
C ASN A 576 5.39 -6.48 3.53
N GLY A 577 4.66 -7.59 3.75
CA GLY A 577 4.50 -8.20 5.07
C GLY A 577 5.67 -9.14 5.39
N ALA A 578 5.62 -9.79 6.55
CA ALA A 578 6.70 -10.63 7.08
C ALA A 578 7.30 -11.62 6.05
N ALA A 579 6.47 -12.29 5.24
CA ALA A 579 6.95 -13.28 4.26
C ALA A 579 7.79 -12.67 3.10
N GLY A 580 7.52 -11.42 2.73
CA GLY A 580 8.22 -10.75 1.63
C GLY A 580 9.47 -9.97 2.05
N LEU A 581 9.78 -9.94 3.35
CA LEU A 581 10.93 -9.23 3.91
C LEU A 581 11.92 -10.25 4.48
N SER A 582 13.21 -10.06 4.19
CA SER A 582 14.30 -10.79 4.87
C SER A 582 14.71 -10.08 6.16
N GLN A 583 14.42 -8.79 6.25
CA GLN A 583 14.70 -7.97 7.42
C GLN A 583 13.74 -6.78 7.47
N ALA A 584 13.32 -6.38 8.66
CA ALA A 584 12.57 -5.15 8.89
C ALA A 584 12.89 -4.58 10.26
N GLY A 585 12.85 -3.26 10.38
CA GLY A 585 13.15 -2.60 11.63
C GLY A 585 13.08 -1.08 11.54
N PHE A 586 13.49 -0.45 12.63
CA PHE A 586 13.47 0.99 12.76
C PHE A 586 14.62 1.47 13.64
N ILE A 587 15.00 2.72 13.45
CA ILE A 587 16.07 3.41 14.16
C ILE A 587 15.43 4.63 14.81
N LEU A 588 15.59 4.75 16.13
CA LEU A 588 15.03 5.85 16.90
C LEU A 588 16.14 6.72 17.46
N GLU A 589 15.91 8.03 17.39
CA GLU A 589 16.65 9.01 18.17
C GLU A 589 15.66 9.62 19.16
N CYS A 590 15.93 9.50 20.45
CA CYS A 590 15.06 9.95 21.52
C CYS A 590 15.80 10.86 22.49
N SER A 591 15.05 11.77 23.12
CA SER A 591 15.50 12.57 24.27
C SER A 591 14.63 12.23 25.48
N GLY A 592 15.28 12.12 26.65
CA GLY A 592 14.65 11.64 27.89
C GLY A 592 14.65 10.12 28.05
N ALA A 593 14.15 9.64 29.19
CA ALA A 593 14.04 8.22 29.47
C ALA A 593 12.83 7.63 28.74
N VAL A 594 13.07 7.05 27.56
CA VAL A 594 12.03 6.48 26.69
C VAL A 594 12.15 4.96 26.67
N ASP A 595 11.12 4.25 27.08
CA ASP A 595 11.01 2.80 26.88
C ASP A 595 10.34 2.49 25.55
N ILE A 596 10.80 1.45 24.87
CA ILE A 596 10.36 1.09 23.52
C ILE A 596 9.69 -0.27 23.55
N TYR A 597 8.44 -0.29 23.09
CA TYR A 597 7.62 -1.48 22.98
C TYR A 597 7.22 -1.70 21.53
N ILE A 598 7.12 -2.96 21.11
CA ILE A 598 6.49 -3.35 19.85
C ILE A 598 5.26 -4.19 20.14
N ARG A 599 4.26 -4.14 19.25
CA ARG A 599 3.12 -5.05 19.35
C ARG A 599 3.53 -6.43 18.83
N ASN A 600 3.53 -7.42 19.71
CA ASN A 600 3.61 -8.82 19.32
C ASN A 600 2.20 -9.32 18.99
N MET A 601 1.91 -9.55 17.71
CA MET A 601 0.59 -9.97 17.24
C MET A 601 0.28 -11.43 17.57
N LEU A 602 1.32 -12.27 17.64
CA LEU A 602 1.22 -13.71 17.88
C LEU A 602 1.54 -14.07 19.34
N ASP A 603 1.22 -13.17 20.28
CA ASP A 603 1.43 -13.42 21.69
C ASP A 603 0.54 -14.56 22.20
N VAL A 604 1.17 -15.60 22.74
CA VAL A 604 0.51 -16.83 23.20
C VAL A 604 -0.50 -16.55 24.32
N ALA A 605 -0.24 -15.58 25.22
CA ALA A 605 -1.17 -15.27 26.30
C ALA A 605 -2.44 -14.57 25.79
N SER A 606 -2.34 -13.85 24.68
CA SER A 606 -3.48 -13.24 23.98
C SER A 606 -4.32 -14.23 23.16
N ASN A 607 -3.86 -15.48 22.99
CA ASN A 607 -4.61 -16.52 22.27
C ASN A 607 -5.97 -16.78 22.94
N ILE A 608 -7.02 -16.81 22.14
CA ILE A 608 -8.41 -17.00 22.59
C ILE A 608 -8.80 -18.48 22.77
N GLY A 609 -8.02 -19.42 22.24
CA GLY A 609 -8.25 -20.86 22.31
C GLY A 609 -9.25 -21.40 21.27
N ASP A 610 -9.51 -22.70 21.34
CA ASP A 610 -10.38 -23.47 20.42
C ASP A 610 -11.76 -23.83 21.03
N ALA A 611 -12.05 -23.38 22.25
CA ALA A 611 -13.30 -23.67 22.95
C ALA A 611 -13.91 -22.42 23.60
N VAL A 612 -15.25 -22.30 23.54
CA VAL A 612 -16.00 -21.23 24.21
C VAL A 612 -16.09 -21.51 25.71
N ASN A 613 -15.10 -21.05 26.47
CA ASN A 613 -15.03 -21.17 27.93
C ASN A 613 -14.88 -19.79 28.60
N ALA A 614 -14.65 -19.75 29.91
CA ALA A 614 -14.51 -18.49 30.65
C ALA A 614 -13.33 -17.62 30.17
N ASP A 615 -12.22 -18.25 29.77
CA ASP A 615 -11.04 -17.56 29.24
C ASP A 615 -11.31 -16.97 27.85
N TYR A 616 -11.94 -17.74 26.95
CA TYR A 616 -12.43 -17.25 25.66
C TYR A 616 -13.29 -16.00 25.85
N LEU A 617 -14.28 -16.06 26.75
CA LEU A 617 -15.21 -14.94 26.98
C LEU A 617 -14.51 -13.72 27.60
N ALA A 618 -13.48 -13.91 28.42
CA ALA A 618 -12.69 -12.82 28.98
C ALA A 618 -11.83 -12.10 27.93
N LYS A 619 -11.38 -12.82 26.89
CA LYS A 619 -10.57 -12.29 25.78
C LYS A 619 -11.40 -11.85 24.57
N TYR A 620 -12.61 -12.36 24.44
CA TYR A 620 -13.53 -12.06 23.36
C TYR A 620 -13.79 -10.55 23.27
N LYS A 621 -13.65 -9.99 22.06
CA LYS A 621 -13.69 -8.55 21.71
C LYS A 621 -12.49 -7.70 22.14
N ASN A 622 -11.51 -8.26 22.85
CA ASN A 622 -10.27 -7.54 23.12
C ASN A 622 -9.35 -7.58 21.87
N PRO A 623 -8.58 -6.51 21.62
CA PRO A 623 -7.58 -6.52 20.56
C PRO A 623 -6.55 -7.66 20.76
N PRO A 624 -6.12 -8.35 19.68
CA PRO A 624 -5.12 -9.40 19.78
C PRO A 624 -3.71 -8.85 20.04
N GLY A 625 -2.84 -9.71 20.57
CA GLY A 625 -1.44 -9.41 20.80
C GLY A 625 -1.14 -8.75 22.14
N ALA A 626 0.13 -8.42 22.34
CA ALA A 626 0.62 -7.76 23.56
C ALA A 626 1.75 -6.78 23.24
N TRP A 627 1.87 -5.71 24.02
CA TRP A 627 3.05 -4.86 23.99
C TRP A 627 4.24 -5.58 24.62
N LYS A 628 5.34 -5.71 23.88
CA LYS A 628 6.60 -6.31 24.35
C LYS A 628 7.68 -5.25 24.34
N LYS A 629 8.33 -5.04 25.50
CA LYS A 629 9.48 -4.14 25.60
C LYS A 629 10.65 -4.74 24.84
N VAL A 630 11.26 -3.96 23.96
CA VAL A 630 12.43 -4.37 23.16
C VAL A 630 13.69 -3.56 23.48
N GLY A 631 13.54 -2.40 24.13
CA GLY A 631 14.67 -1.61 24.57
C GLY A 631 14.26 -0.30 25.24
N SER A 632 15.24 0.57 25.37
CA SER A 632 15.10 1.90 25.96
C SER A 632 16.09 2.87 25.30
N GLY A 633 15.66 4.12 25.08
CA GLY A 633 16.48 5.19 24.51
C GLY A 633 16.70 5.07 23.00
N SER A 634 17.57 5.92 22.46
CA SER A 634 17.98 5.87 21.06
C SER A 634 18.65 4.54 20.72
N GLY A 635 18.43 4.03 19.51
CA GLY A 635 19.03 2.78 19.07
C GLY A 635 18.43 2.24 17.78
N GLU A 636 19.06 1.18 17.28
CA GLU A 636 18.59 0.42 16.13
C GLU A 636 17.85 -0.84 16.61
N TYR A 637 16.67 -1.07 16.06
CA TYR A 637 15.80 -2.20 16.39
C TYR A 637 15.47 -2.92 15.09
N ILE A 638 16.38 -3.81 14.69
CA ILE A 638 16.33 -4.52 13.41
C ILE A 638 16.10 -6.00 13.66
N PHE A 639 15.16 -6.58 12.90
CA PHE A 639 14.72 -7.95 13.07
C PHE A 639 14.90 -8.70 11.74
N SER A 640 15.61 -9.82 11.76
CA SER A 640 15.79 -10.76 10.63
C SER A 640 14.99 -12.05 10.80
N ASP A 641 14.68 -12.41 12.06
CA ASP A 641 13.96 -13.64 12.40
C ASP A 641 12.61 -13.31 13.06
N ALA A 642 11.66 -14.25 12.94
CA ALA A 642 10.34 -14.17 13.54
C ALA A 642 9.57 -12.87 13.22
N LEU A 643 9.72 -12.34 12.00
CA LEU A 643 9.05 -11.12 11.54
C LEU A 643 7.52 -11.21 11.68
N GLU A 644 6.95 -12.41 11.55
CA GLU A 644 5.53 -12.69 11.74
C GLU A 644 5.02 -12.38 13.16
N MET A 645 5.89 -12.39 14.17
CA MET A 645 5.51 -12.04 15.54
C MET A 645 5.37 -10.53 15.73
N ILE A 646 6.19 -9.74 15.03
CA ILE A 646 6.31 -8.28 15.25
C ILE A 646 5.53 -7.45 14.23
N MET A 647 5.20 -8.04 13.07
CA MET A 647 4.46 -7.36 12.01
C MET A 647 2.96 -7.56 12.14
N SER A 648 2.22 -6.46 12.14
CA SER A 648 0.77 -6.40 11.99
C SER A 648 0.44 -6.17 10.51
N GLY A 649 0.39 -7.25 9.73
CA GLY A 649 0.30 -7.16 8.28
C GLY A 649 1.60 -6.61 7.68
N ARG A 650 1.56 -5.36 7.20
CA ARG A 650 2.73 -4.64 6.63
C ARG A 650 3.34 -3.62 7.59
N GLN A 651 2.89 -3.61 8.84
CA GLN A 651 3.27 -2.58 9.80
C GLN A 651 4.03 -3.14 10.99
N ILE A 652 5.08 -2.46 11.41
CA ILE A 652 5.60 -2.58 12.77
C ILE A 652 4.97 -1.44 13.59
N GLN A 653 4.30 -1.81 14.68
CA GLN A 653 3.61 -0.87 15.57
C GLN A 653 4.47 -0.69 16.82
N VAL A 654 4.98 0.51 17.03
CA VAL A 654 5.95 0.85 18.08
C VAL A 654 5.30 1.80 19.07
N MET A 655 5.23 1.42 20.34
CA MET A 655 4.81 2.31 21.43
C MET A 655 6.04 2.77 22.21
N LEU A 656 6.28 4.07 22.20
CA LEU A 656 7.24 4.74 23.06
C LEU A 656 6.55 5.15 24.35
N LYS A 657 7.20 4.95 25.50
CA LYS A 657 6.66 5.28 26.81
C LYS A 657 7.64 6.13 27.61
N SER A 658 7.18 7.26 28.13
CA SER A 658 8.01 8.17 28.93
C SER A 658 7.15 9.09 29.79
N THR A 659 7.64 9.50 30.97
CA THR A 659 7.00 10.57 31.75
C THR A 659 7.17 11.93 31.07
N ALA A 660 8.29 12.14 30.38
CA ALA A 660 8.56 13.31 29.56
C ALA A 660 9.66 12.93 28.54
N GLY A 661 9.25 12.62 27.32
CA GLY A 661 10.14 12.19 26.25
C GLY A 661 9.93 13.00 24.98
N SER A 662 10.92 12.95 24.09
CA SER A 662 10.79 13.48 22.73
C SER A 662 11.34 12.47 21.73
N LEU A 663 10.58 12.22 20.66
CA LEU A 663 11.07 11.50 19.49
C LEU A 663 11.81 12.50 18.61
N MET A 664 13.14 12.49 18.66
CA MET A 664 13.99 13.41 17.91
C MET A 664 14.03 13.06 16.44
N ASN A 665 14.13 11.77 16.10
CA ASN A 665 14.12 11.30 14.71
C ASN A 665 13.70 9.84 14.62
N ILE A 666 13.25 9.42 13.43
CA ILE A 666 12.97 8.02 13.11
C ILE A 666 13.33 7.70 11.66
N ARG A 667 14.01 6.57 11.48
CA ARG A 667 14.22 5.92 10.17
C ARG A 667 13.67 4.51 10.22
N ALA A 668 13.06 4.07 9.13
CA ALA A 668 12.70 2.68 8.92
C ALA A 668 13.78 2.02 8.06
N ARG A 669 14.12 0.76 8.34
CA ARG A 669 15.09 -0.04 7.58
C ARG A 669 14.45 -1.38 7.22
N TYR A 670 14.61 -1.84 5.99
CA TYR A 670 14.11 -3.16 5.58
C TYR A 670 14.92 -3.72 4.41
N ALA A 671 14.88 -5.03 4.23
CA ALA A 671 15.39 -5.71 3.04
C ALA A 671 14.30 -6.64 2.49
N GLU A 672 14.10 -6.64 1.18
CA GLU A 672 13.12 -7.51 0.53
C GLU A 672 13.72 -8.89 0.29
N LYS A 673 12.93 -9.94 0.52
CA LYS A 673 13.30 -11.31 0.14
C LYS A 673 12.88 -11.59 -1.30
N TYR A 674 11.69 -11.12 -1.66
CA TYR A 674 11.12 -11.15 -3.01
C TYR A 674 9.93 -10.17 -3.04
N GLN A 675 9.55 -9.71 -4.23
CA GLN A 675 8.32 -8.94 -4.39
C GLN A 675 7.11 -9.86 -4.12
N SER A 676 6.36 -9.59 -3.05
CA SER A 676 5.10 -10.30 -2.80
C SER A 676 4.00 -9.79 -3.72
N ALA A 677 2.94 -10.60 -3.90
CA ALA A 677 1.78 -10.18 -4.66
C ALA A 677 1.21 -8.85 -4.12
N ALA A 678 0.94 -7.92 -5.03
CA ALA A 678 0.32 -6.65 -4.66
C ALA A 678 -1.00 -6.90 -3.93
N TRP A 679 -1.20 -6.21 -2.81
CA TRP A 679 -2.47 -6.27 -2.10
C TRP A 679 -3.57 -5.70 -3.01
N PRO A 680 -4.66 -6.45 -3.23
CA PRO A 680 -5.70 -5.99 -4.13
C PRO A 680 -6.35 -4.72 -3.57
N ALA A 681 -6.71 -3.81 -4.46
CA ALA A 681 -7.57 -2.69 -4.10
C ALA A 681 -8.92 -3.21 -3.58
N LEU A 682 -9.52 -2.48 -2.64
CA LEU A 682 -10.86 -2.80 -2.18
C LEU A 682 -11.86 -2.72 -3.34
N PRO A 683 -12.82 -3.67 -3.43
CA PRO A 683 -13.81 -3.66 -4.50
C PRO A 683 -14.68 -2.39 -4.46
N SER A 684 -15.12 -2.00 -5.65
CA SER A 684 -16.16 -0.99 -5.85
C SER A 684 -17.48 -1.68 -6.09
N TYR A 685 -18.55 -1.19 -5.45
CA TYR A 685 -19.90 -1.71 -5.64
C TYR A 685 -20.75 -0.68 -6.40
N THR A 686 -21.37 -1.12 -7.49
CA THR A 686 -22.27 -0.28 -8.28
C THR A 686 -23.72 -0.72 -8.03
N PRO A 687 -24.61 0.17 -7.55
CA PRO A 687 -26.02 -0.15 -7.39
C PRO A 687 -26.68 -0.54 -8.71
N VAL A 688 -27.37 -1.68 -8.71
CA VAL A 688 -28.17 -2.18 -9.83
C VAL A 688 -29.65 -1.84 -9.61
N SER A 689 -30.16 -2.12 -8.42
CA SER A 689 -31.57 -1.90 -8.06
C SER A 689 -31.72 -1.52 -6.58
N VAL A 690 -32.82 -0.85 -6.24
CA VAL A 690 -33.19 -0.56 -4.84
C VAL A 690 -34.31 -1.51 -4.45
N LEU A 691 -34.03 -2.42 -3.51
CA LEU A 691 -34.98 -3.43 -3.04
C LEU A 691 -35.79 -2.93 -1.83
N HIS A 692 -35.21 -2.03 -1.04
CA HIS A 692 -35.87 -1.40 0.09
C HIS A 692 -35.32 0.00 0.36
N GLY A 693 -36.17 0.90 0.83
CA GLY A 693 -35.79 2.23 1.29
C GLY A 693 -36.80 2.75 2.33
N GLU A 694 -36.31 3.28 3.44
CA GLU A 694 -37.14 3.89 4.49
C GLU A 694 -36.40 5.05 5.17
N THR A 695 -37.14 6.07 5.60
CA THR A 695 -36.65 7.18 6.44
C THR A 695 -37.01 6.96 7.89
N PHE A 696 -36.23 7.51 8.82
CA PHE A 696 -36.47 7.39 10.26
C PHE A 696 -37.24 8.56 10.88
N GLU A 697 -38.15 9.18 10.12
CA GLU A 697 -39.11 10.13 10.69
C GLU A 697 -40.18 9.45 11.54
N SER A 698 -40.50 8.20 11.20
CA SER A 698 -41.34 7.32 11.99
C SER A 698 -40.65 5.98 12.16
N MET A 699 -40.61 5.51 13.41
CA MET A 699 -40.08 4.20 13.77
C MET A 699 -41.20 3.22 14.13
N ALA A 700 -42.46 3.52 13.77
CA ALA A 700 -43.62 2.71 14.16
C ALA A 700 -43.56 1.27 13.65
N THR A 701 -42.81 1.02 12.58
CA THR A 701 -42.59 -0.31 11.98
C THR A 701 -41.35 -1.03 12.53
N TRP A 702 -40.60 -0.38 13.42
CA TRP A 702 -39.38 -0.89 14.03
C TRP A 702 -39.66 -1.31 15.48
N ASN A 703 -39.10 -2.44 15.90
CA ASN A 703 -39.00 -2.76 17.31
C ASN A 703 -37.79 -2.00 17.87
N VAL A 704 -38.05 -1.01 18.72
CA VAL A 704 -37.01 -0.11 19.25
C VAL A 704 -36.90 -0.22 20.76
N SER A 705 -35.66 -0.11 21.27
CA SER A 705 -35.36 -0.02 22.69
C SER A 705 -34.32 1.08 22.90
N GLY A 706 -34.62 2.05 23.77
CA GLY A 706 -33.73 3.17 24.07
C GLY A 706 -33.49 4.13 22.89
N VAL A 707 -34.39 4.18 21.91
CA VAL A 707 -34.29 5.06 20.74
C VAL A 707 -35.35 6.15 20.83
N THR A 708 -34.98 7.39 20.57
CA THR A 708 -35.91 8.53 20.56
C THR A 708 -35.99 9.18 19.18
N SER A 709 -37.14 9.76 18.85
CA SER A 709 -37.29 10.62 17.68
C SER A 709 -37.00 12.06 18.10
N ILE A 710 -36.10 12.75 17.40
CA ILE A 710 -35.71 14.13 17.73
C ILE A 710 -35.73 15.02 16.49
N ILE A 711 -35.93 16.33 16.68
CA ILE A 711 -35.71 17.35 15.65
C ILE A 711 -34.24 17.76 15.72
N PRO A 712 -33.42 17.52 14.67
CA PRO A 712 -32.00 17.89 14.69
C PRO A 712 -31.79 19.40 14.73
N LEU A 713 -30.76 19.86 15.47
CA LEU A 713 -30.42 21.29 15.56
C LEU A 713 -30.15 21.98 14.20
N ASP A 714 -29.63 21.23 13.22
CA ASP A 714 -29.40 21.64 11.84
C ASP A 714 -30.29 20.85 10.88
N GLN A 715 -31.59 20.70 11.22
CA GLN A 715 -32.59 19.94 10.46
C GLN A 715 -32.52 20.17 8.94
N VAL A 716 -32.27 21.41 8.50
CA VAL A 716 -32.13 21.80 7.09
C VAL A 716 -31.02 21.05 6.33
N ASN A 717 -30.05 20.49 7.05
CA ASN A 717 -28.91 19.74 6.54
C ASN A 717 -29.02 18.22 6.79
N THR A 718 -30.22 17.72 7.06
CA THR A 718 -30.49 16.27 7.10
C THR A 718 -30.49 15.67 5.69
N PRO A 719 -30.20 14.36 5.53
CA PRO A 719 -30.38 13.66 4.27
C PRO A 719 -31.82 13.79 3.77
N ARG A 720 -32.02 13.77 2.45
CA ARG A 720 -33.35 13.97 1.87
C ARG A 720 -34.30 12.84 2.21
N ASN A 721 -35.56 13.22 2.36
CA ASN A 721 -36.68 12.30 2.45
C ASN A 721 -36.80 11.45 1.18
N LEU A 722 -37.24 10.20 1.34
CA LEU A 722 -37.53 9.33 0.20
C LEU A 722 -38.87 9.64 -0.47
N ALA A 723 -39.83 10.20 0.28
CA ALA A 723 -41.16 10.52 -0.22
C ALA A 723 -41.24 11.88 -0.93
N TYR A 724 -40.36 12.82 -0.60
CA TYR A 724 -40.35 14.16 -1.20
C TYR A 724 -38.94 14.77 -1.20
N ASN A 725 -38.75 15.78 -2.05
CA ASN A 725 -37.45 16.40 -2.25
C ASN A 725 -37.14 17.49 -1.19
N GLY A 726 -36.89 17.09 0.06
CA GLY A 726 -36.58 18.01 1.16
C GLY A 726 -35.95 17.34 2.38
N PRO A 727 -35.48 18.13 3.38
CA PRO A 727 -34.92 17.59 4.62
C PRO A 727 -35.96 16.81 5.43
N LEU A 728 -35.48 15.91 6.28
CA LEU A 728 -36.31 15.17 7.25
C LEU A 728 -36.76 16.10 8.37
N ALA A 729 -37.98 15.92 8.85
CA ALA A 729 -38.51 16.63 10.03
C ALA A 729 -37.84 16.14 11.32
N THR A 730 -37.68 14.83 11.45
CA THR A 730 -37.08 14.17 12.61
C THR A 730 -36.14 13.06 12.18
N VAL A 731 -35.28 12.64 13.11
CA VAL A 731 -34.35 11.52 12.94
C VAL A 731 -34.39 10.61 14.18
N ALA A 732 -33.94 9.37 14.02
CA ALA A 732 -33.74 8.47 15.15
C ALA A 732 -32.45 8.85 15.90
N SER A 733 -32.54 8.95 17.23
CA SER A 733 -31.41 9.20 18.13
C SER A 733 -31.13 7.95 18.96
N LEU A 734 -29.92 7.42 18.81
CA LEU A 734 -29.41 6.25 19.50
C LEU A 734 -28.38 6.67 20.54
N MET A 735 -28.54 6.12 21.72
CA MET A 735 -27.57 6.17 22.81
C MET A 735 -26.85 4.82 22.92
N THR A 736 -25.87 4.75 23.82
CA THR A 736 -25.20 3.49 24.15
C THR A 736 -26.23 2.46 24.63
N GLY A 737 -26.25 1.30 23.98
CA GLY A 737 -27.19 0.21 24.29
C GLY A 737 -28.55 0.31 23.58
N SER A 738 -28.79 1.34 22.77
CA SER A 738 -30.00 1.43 21.94
C SER A 738 -30.03 0.35 20.86
N VAL A 739 -31.24 -0.11 20.53
CA VAL A 739 -31.49 -1.14 19.53
C VAL A 739 -32.65 -0.73 18.62
N MET A 740 -32.48 -0.88 17.30
CA MET A 740 -33.56 -0.83 16.31
C MET A 740 -33.58 -2.13 15.52
N LYS A 741 -34.71 -2.86 15.55
CA LYS A 741 -34.84 -4.16 14.88
C LYS A 741 -36.05 -4.23 13.96
N LYS A 742 -35.87 -4.80 12.76
CA LYS A 742 -36.96 -4.97 11.78
C LYS A 742 -36.69 -6.13 10.84
N THR A 743 -37.74 -6.86 10.49
CA THR A 743 -37.73 -7.84 9.40
C THR A 743 -38.31 -7.21 8.14
N ILE A 744 -37.57 -7.32 7.04
CA ILE A 744 -37.87 -6.69 5.75
C ILE A 744 -38.04 -7.79 4.72
N GLY A 745 -39.13 -7.75 3.96
CA GLY A 745 -39.31 -8.62 2.79
C GLY A 745 -38.39 -8.19 1.65
N ILE A 746 -37.73 -9.15 1.01
CA ILE A 746 -36.89 -8.95 -0.16
C ILE A 746 -37.48 -9.75 -1.31
N THR A 747 -37.81 -9.07 -2.41
CA THR A 747 -38.33 -9.70 -3.62
C THR A 747 -37.21 -9.72 -4.66
N SER A 748 -36.68 -10.90 -4.98
CA SER A 748 -35.74 -11.04 -6.11
C SER A 748 -36.48 -10.95 -7.45
N PRO A 749 -35.88 -10.33 -8.49
CA PRO A 749 -36.43 -10.36 -9.84
C PRO A 749 -36.62 -11.80 -10.35
N ALA A 750 -37.69 -12.04 -11.12
CA ALA A 750 -38.05 -13.38 -11.60
C ALA A 750 -37.05 -13.94 -12.64
N ASP A 751 -36.31 -13.06 -13.31
CA ASP A 751 -35.29 -13.34 -14.32
C ASP A 751 -33.86 -13.39 -13.76
N ARG A 752 -33.72 -13.34 -12.42
CA ARG A 752 -32.40 -13.42 -11.78
C ARG A 752 -31.75 -14.76 -12.08
N ASP A 753 -30.50 -14.72 -12.53
CA ASP A 753 -29.63 -15.89 -12.63
C ASP A 753 -29.26 -16.39 -11.23
N ILE A 754 -29.91 -17.47 -10.80
CA ILE A 754 -29.67 -18.09 -9.50
C ILE A 754 -28.28 -18.74 -9.40
N THR A 755 -27.57 -18.95 -10.50
CA THR A 755 -26.20 -19.50 -10.49
C THR A 755 -25.16 -18.47 -10.03
N GLN A 756 -25.54 -17.20 -9.93
CA GLN A 756 -24.70 -16.10 -9.46
C GLN A 756 -25.06 -15.69 -8.03
N PRO A 757 -24.06 -15.28 -7.22
CA PRO A 757 -24.34 -14.73 -5.90
C PRO A 757 -25.20 -13.45 -5.99
N LEU A 758 -26.01 -13.19 -4.96
CA LEU A 758 -26.69 -11.89 -4.79
C LEU A 758 -25.93 -11.08 -3.77
N THR A 759 -25.33 -9.98 -4.23
CA THR A 759 -24.67 -9.03 -3.35
C THR A 759 -25.64 -7.90 -3.02
N LEU A 760 -25.99 -7.80 -1.75
CA LEU A 760 -26.83 -6.74 -1.21
C LEU A 760 -25.97 -5.75 -0.43
N GLN A 761 -26.13 -4.47 -0.72
CA GLN A 761 -25.58 -3.39 0.08
C GLN A 761 -26.68 -2.77 0.94
N VAL A 762 -26.55 -2.92 2.26
CA VAL A 762 -27.31 -2.11 3.21
C VAL A 762 -26.60 -0.78 3.39
N GLU A 763 -27.24 0.31 3.01
CA GLU A 763 -26.71 1.67 3.13
C GLU A 763 -27.48 2.42 4.21
N LEU A 764 -26.84 2.62 5.36
CA LEU A 764 -27.41 3.30 6.53
C LEU A 764 -26.82 4.70 6.67
N TRP A 765 -27.64 5.73 6.60
CA TRP A 765 -27.20 7.11 6.77
C TRP A 765 -27.21 7.51 8.24
N GLY A 766 -26.04 7.90 8.75
CA GLY A 766 -25.89 8.32 10.15
C GLY A 766 -24.85 9.42 10.36
N ARG A 767 -24.83 9.96 11.59
CA ARG A 767 -23.81 10.87 12.12
C ARG A 767 -23.67 10.73 13.63
N TYR A 768 -22.50 11.07 14.15
CA TYR A 768 -22.27 11.32 15.57
C TYR A 768 -22.52 12.80 15.82
N PHE A 769 -23.54 13.14 16.59
CA PHE A 769 -23.95 14.53 16.79
C PHE A 769 -24.18 14.83 18.27
N PRO A 770 -23.09 14.97 19.06
CA PRO A 770 -23.20 15.30 20.47
C PRO A 770 -23.78 16.71 20.63
N LYS A 771 -24.19 17.04 21.86
CA LYS A 771 -24.74 18.34 22.21
C LYS A 771 -23.86 19.48 21.69
N ALA A 772 -24.48 20.57 21.22
CA ALA A 772 -23.77 21.75 20.76
C ALA A 772 -23.34 22.60 21.97
N TYR A 773 -22.08 23.00 22.03
CA TYR A 773 -21.52 23.96 22.97
C TYR A 773 -21.61 25.36 22.38
N LEU A 774 -22.61 26.14 22.78
CA LEU A 774 -22.85 27.50 22.30
C LEU A 774 -23.68 28.33 23.28
N ASP A 775 -23.68 29.65 23.12
CA ASP A 775 -24.51 30.58 23.92
C ASP A 775 -25.98 30.45 23.49
N ASN A 776 -26.77 29.70 24.25
CA ASN A 776 -28.13 29.40 23.82
C ASN A 776 -29.08 30.61 23.95
N SER A 777 -28.66 31.70 24.62
CA SER A 777 -29.42 32.95 24.68
C SER A 777 -29.45 33.70 23.34
N ILE A 778 -28.49 33.40 22.46
CA ILE A 778 -28.39 33.97 21.10
C ILE A 778 -29.17 33.12 20.10
N TYR A 779 -29.04 31.79 20.21
CA TYR A 779 -29.49 30.86 19.17
C TYR A 779 -30.89 30.26 19.44
N ASN A 780 -31.36 30.28 20.69
CA ASN A 780 -32.68 29.76 21.10
C ASN A 780 -32.97 28.35 20.57
N LEU A 781 -31.97 27.47 20.63
CA LEU A 781 -32.09 26.07 20.23
C LEU A 781 -32.65 25.22 21.36
N ASP A 782 -33.05 23.99 21.03
CA ASP A 782 -33.52 22.99 21.99
C ASP A 782 -32.49 22.78 23.12
N PRO A 783 -32.81 23.16 24.38
CA PRO A 783 -31.88 23.05 25.51
C PRO A 783 -31.44 21.61 25.80
N GLU A 784 -32.20 20.59 25.41
CA GLU A 784 -31.79 19.20 25.62
C GLU A 784 -30.59 18.81 24.76
N GLN A 785 -30.43 19.49 23.62
CA GLN A 785 -29.38 19.26 22.63
C GLN A 785 -28.20 20.25 22.74
N VAL A 786 -28.19 21.13 23.75
CA VAL A 786 -27.20 22.19 23.92
C VAL A 786 -26.51 22.10 25.29
N VAL A 787 -25.21 22.39 25.31
CA VAL A 787 -24.45 22.79 26.49
C VAL A 787 -24.32 24.30 26.41
N ASP A 788 -25.12 25.02 27.20
CA ASP A 788 -25.22 26.48 27.12
C ASP A 788 -23.96 27.15 27.69
N SER A 789 -23.13 27.72 26.80
CA SER A 789 -21.84 28.33 27.14
C SER A 789 -21.98 29.63 27.94
N SER A 790 -23.19 30.23 27.97
CA SER A 790 -23.48 31.42 28.78
C SER A 790 -23.65 31.09 30.27
N GLN A 791 -23.92 29.82 30.62
CA GLN A 791 -24.18 29.42 32.00
C GLN A 791 -22.87 29.28 32.80
N PRO A 792 -22.86 29.75 34.07
CA PRO A 792 -21.71 29.54 34.95
C PRO A 792 -21.36 28.05 35.09
N GLY A 793 -20.07 27.72 34.92
CA GLY A 793 -19.55 26.36 35.05
C GLY A 793 -19.39 25.60 33.72
N ASN A 794 -20.02 26.05 32.63
CA ASN A 794 -19.85 25.47 31.30
C ASN A 794 -18.66 26.11 30.58
N THR A 795 -17.44 25.88 31.06
CA THR A 795 -16.23 26.48 30.47
C THR A 795 -15.62 25.63 29.35
N PHE A 796 -15.13 26.27 28.30
CA PHE A 796 -14.34 25.62 27.26
C PHE A 796 -12.89 25.44 27.73
N PRO A 797 -12.22 24.30 27.45
CA PRO A 797 -12.72 23.14 26.69
C PRO A 797 -13.48 22.10 27.55
N VAL A 798 -13.52 22.24 28.87
CA VAL A 798 -13.94 21.18 29.82
C VAL A 798 -15.38 20.72 29.59
N ALA A 799 -16.33 21.65 29.42
CA ALA A 799 -17.74 21.32 29.24
C ALA A 799 -18.10 21.00 27.78
N SER A 800 -17.20 21.25 26.83
CA SER A 800 -17.50 21.07 25.40
C SER A 800 -17.37 19.62 24.97
N PRO A 801 -18.41 19.01 24.36
CA PRO A 801 -18.32 17.63 23.86
C PRO A 801 -17.35 17.45 22.69
N ILE A 802 -16.96 18.53 22.02
CA ILE A 802 -16.02 18.54 20.90
C ILE A 802 -14.90 19.54 21.22
N THR A 803 -13.70 19.01 21.33
CA THR A 803 -12.46 19.79 21.47
C THR A 803 -11.45 19.31 20.45
N SER A 804 -10.33 20.02 20.28
CA SER A 804 -9.20 19.59 19.45
C SER A 804 -8.70 18.16 19.78
N ASP A 805 -8.95 17.67 20.99
CA ASP A 805 -8.44 16.39 21.49
C ASP A 805 -9.51 15.29 21.58
N THR A 806 -10.77 15.57 21.34
CA THR A 806 -11.82 14.54 21.27
C THR A 806 -11.72 13.68 20.01
N CYS A 807 -12.23 12.44 20.03
CA CYS A 807 -12.40 11.64 18.80
C CYS A 807 -13.77 11.92 18.17
N ASP A 808 -13.80 12.18 16.87
CA ASP A 808 -15.02 12.53 16.12
C ASP A 808 -15.76 11.32 15.56
N PHE A 809 -15.15 10.14 15.61
CA PHE A 809 -15.66 8.94 14.95
C PHE A 809 -16.35 8.01 15.94
N ARG A 810 -17.46 7.39 15.51
CA ARG A 810 -18.21 6.41 16.29
C ARG A 810 -18.56 5.21 15.43
N THR A 811 -18.46 4.04 16.03
CA THR A 811 -18.78 2.77 15.38
C THR A 811 -20.27 2.50 15.48
N VAL A 812 -20.89 2.08 14.39
CA VAL A 812 -22.27 1.59 14.36
C VAL A 812 -22.22 0.14 13.92
N THR A 813 -22.91 -0.73 14.66
CA THR A 813 -22.95 -2.15 14.35
C THR A 813 -24.28 -2.48 13.69
N LEU A 814 -24.22 -3.06 12.49
CA LEU A 814 -25.35 -3.70 11.85
C LEU A 814 -25.25 -5.21 12.09
N ARG A 815 -26.26 -5.77 12.74
CA ARG A 815 -26.51 -7.20 12.78
C ARG A 815 -27.59 -7.54 11.77
N SER A 816 -27.42 -8.65 11.07
CA SER A 816 -28.38 -9.10 10.07
C SER A 816 -28.53 -10.62 10.11
N ALA A 817 -29.66 -11.12 9.64
CA ALA A 817 -29.91 -12.54 9.45
C ALA A 817 -30.77 -12.73 8.20
N PHE A 818 -30.49 -13.78 7.42
CA PHE A 818 -31.36 -14.20 6.33
C PHE A 818 -32.57 -14.93 6.93
N GLY A 819 -33.77 -14.39 6.70
CA GLY A 819 -35.04 -14.86 7.26
C GLY A 819 -35.59 -14.01 8.41
N ALA A 820 -36.77 -14.39 8.91
CA ALA A 820 -37.50 -13.68 9.97
C ALA A 820 -36.91 -13.84 11.37
N SER A 821 -36.17 -14.93 11.62
CA SER A 821 -35.57 -15.20 12.93
C SER A 821 -34.11 -14.79 12.96
N MET A 822 -33.73 -14.04 13.99
CA MET A 822 -32.33 -13.71 14.31
C MET A 822 -31.97 -14.32 15.66
N ASN A 823 -31.00 -15.22 15.66
CA ASN A 823 -30.42 -15.87 16.82
C ASN A 823 -28.88 -15.80 16.74
N LEU A 824 -28.18 -16.14 17.82
CA LEU A 824 -26.72 -16.02 17.84
C LEU A 824 -26.03 -16.77 16.69
N PRO A 825 -26.39 -18.03 16.36
CA PRO A 825 -25.76 -18.77 15.26
C PRO A 825 -25.92 -18.16 13.86
N ASN A 826 -27.06 -17.54 13.54
CA ASN A 826 -27.34 -17.02 12.20
C ASN A 826 -27.12 -15.51 12.07
N THR A 827 -26.63 -14.84 13.12
CA THR A 827 -26.41 -13.40 13.12
C THR A 827 -25.09 -13.05 12.45
N ILE A 828 -25.18 -12.32 11.35
CA ILE A 828 -24.06 -11.68 10.66
C ILE A 828 -23.86 -10.31 11.28
N ALA A 829 -22.71 -10.07 11.91
CA ALA A 829 -22.38 -8.78 12.51
C ALA A 829 -21.32 -8.05 11.68
N GLN A 830 -21.63 -6.83 11.24
CA GLN A 830 -20.71 -5.94 10.56
C GLN A 830 -20.65 -4.59 11.27
N ARG A 831 -19.51 -3.92 11.14
CA ARG A 831 -19.25 -2.61 11.73
C ARG A 831 -18.79 -1.66 10.64
N ASP A 832 -19.31 -0.45 10.69
CA ASP A 832 -18.80 0.71 9.96
C ASP A 832 -18.81 1.87 10.96
N PHE A 833 -18.35 3.03 10.53
CA PHE A 833 -18.28 4.21 11.36
C PHE A 833 -18.96 5.41 10.73
N THR A 834 -19.28 6.35 11.60
CA THR A 834 -19.75 7.67 11.25
C THR A 834 -18.92 8.76 11.93
N GLY A 835 -19.01 9.99 11.43
CA GLY A 835 -18.38 11.17 12.02
C GLY A 835 -19.40 12.26 12.36
N LEU A 836 -18.90 13.48 12.60
CA LEU A 836 -19.75 14.65 12.93
C LEU A 836 -20.76 15.04 11.86
N PHE A 837 -20.48 14.70 10.60
CA PHE A 837 -21.35 14.96 9.46
C PHE A 837 -22.04 13.68 8.99
N TRP A 838 -23.15 13.83 8.26
CA TRP A 838 -23.87 12.73 7.65
C TRP A 838 -22.97 11.93 6.71
N LYS A 839 -22.91 10.61 6.94
CA LYS A 839 -22.16 9.66 6.11
C LYS A 839 -23.05 8.44 5.83
N PRO A 840 -23.04 7.91 4.58
CA PRO A 840 -23.53 6.56 4.32
C PRO A 840 -22.56 5.53 4.90
N MET A 841 -23.07 4.68 5.77
CA MET A 841 -22.40 3.45 6.21
C MET A 841 -22.86 2.30 5.31
N ARG A 842 -21.92 1.49 4.82
CA ARG A 842 -22.21 0.47 3.79
C ARG A 842 -21.82 -0.91 4.31
N PHE A 843 -22.80 -1.80 4.36
CA PHE A 843 -22.64 -3.18 4.82
C PHE A 843 -22.99 -4.12 3.66
N ILE A 844 -22.14 -5.11 3.41
CA ILE A 844 -22.27 -6.00 2.25
C ILE A 844 -22.74 -7.37 2.73
N LEU A 845 -23.88 -7.82 2.23
CA LEU A 845 -24.45 -9.14 2.50
C LEU A 845 -24.45 -9.92 1.19
N GLU A 846 -23.68 -11.00 1.14
CA GLU A 846 -23.64 -11.88 -0.01
C GLU A 846 -24.48 -13.13 0.27
N ILE A 847 -25.41 -13.41 -0.64
CA ILE A 847 -26.19 -14.64 -0.64
C ILE A 847 -25.57 -15.55 -1.69
N PRO A 848 -25.15 -16.79 -1.33
CA PRO A 848 -24.51 -17.71 -2.25
C PRO A 848 -25.36 -18.04 -3.49
N PRO A 849 -24.73 -18.54 -4.56
CA PRO A 849 -25.45 -19.18 -5.67
C PRO A 849 -26.43 -20.24 -5.19
N TYR A 850 -27.53 -20.41 -5.93
CA TYR A 850 -28.61 -21.37 -5.70
C TYR A 850 -29.41 -21.17 -4.41
N GLU A 851 -29.12 -20.11 -3.64
CA GLU A 851 -29.87 -19.73 -2.45
C GLU A 851 -30.83 -18.59 -2.74
N THR A 852 -32.03 -18.66 -2.12
CA THR A 852 -33.04 -17.61 -2.22
C THR A 852 -33.42 -17.10 -0.83
N VAL A 853 -33.43 -15.78 -0.68
CA VAL A 853 -33.76 -15.11 0.57
C VAL A 853 -34.94 -14.19 0.32
N SER A 854 -36.08 -14.51 0.94
CA SER A 854 -37.32 -13.73 0.82
C SER A 854 -37.46 -12.65 1.90
N GLN A 855 -36.63 -12.72 2.96
CA GLN A 855 -36.67 -11.81 4.10
C GLN A 855 -35.28 -11.60 4.70
N ILE A 856 -35.03 -10.41 5.21
CA ILE A 856 -33.83 -10.08 5.98
C ILE A 856 -34.26 -9.43 7.28
N THR A 857 -33.78 -9.94 8.41
CA THR A 857 -33.91 -9.26 9.70
C THR A 857 -32.68 -8.42 9.96
N LEU A 858 -32.87 -7.13 10.23
CA LEU A 858 -31.83 -6.18 10.58
C LEU A 858 -31.96 -5.77 12.04
N GLU A 859 -30.81 -5.58 12.70
CA GLU A 859 -30.70 -5.02 14.05
C GLU A 859 -29.55 -4.01 14.08
N ILE A 860 -29.87 -2.73 14.27
CA ILE A 860 -28.90 -1.64 14.37
C ILE A 860 -28.64 -1.36 15.84
N THR A 861 -27.37 -1.29 16.22
CA THR A 861 -26.94 -1.00 17.59
C THR A 861 -25.80 0.01 17.60
N SER A 862 -25.74 0.78 18.69
CA SER A 862 -24.66 1.73 18.98
C SER A 862 -23.97 1.37 20.30
N ASP A 863 -22.63 1.39 20.28
CA ASP A 863 -21.79 1.33 21.48
C ASP A 863 -21.51 2.73 22.07
N SER A 864 -22.15 3.75 21.51
CA SER A 864 -21.83 5.14 21.69
C SER A 864 -23.08 6.02 21.79
N ASP A 865 -22.98 7.11 22.55
CA ASP A 865 -24.05 8.09 22.67
C ASP A 865 -24.11 9.03 21.46
N TYR A 866 -25.30 9.64 21.28
CA TYR A 866 -25.57 10.71 20.31
C TYR A 866 -25.38 10.31 18.84
N ILE A 867 -25.74 9.07 18.48
CA ILE A 867 -25.81 8.67 17.08
C ILE A 867 -27.17 9.06 16.51
N GLN A 868 -27.17 9.84 15.44
CA GLN A 868 -28.38 10.18 14.70
C GLN A 868 -28.44 9.36 13.41
N LEU A 869 -29.58 8.73 13.13
CA LEU A 869 -29.83 7.96 11.91
C LEU A 869 -30.97 8.59 11.12
N ALA A 870 -30.75 8.78 9.82
CA ALA A 870 -31.70 9.47 8.94
C ALA A 870 -32.54 8.52 8.09
N LYS A 871 -31.89 7.54 7.45
CA LYS A 871 -32.54 6.63 6.49
C LYS A 871 -31.70 5.40 6.22
N ILE A 872 -32.34 4.40 5.63
CA ILE A 872 -31.72 3.13 5.24
C ILE A 872 -32.16 2.71 3.84
N PHE A 873 -31.24 2.12 3.08
CA PHE A 873 -31.54 1.42 1.84
C PHE A 873 -31.02 -0.01 1.88
N ILE A 874 -31.68 -0.91 1.14
CA ILE A 874 -31.12 -2.19 0.73
C ILE A 874 -31.08 -2.16 -0.79
N LYS A 875 -29.88 -2.21 -1.34
CA LYS A 875 -29.61 -2.15 -2.78
C LYS A 875 -29.00 -3.45 -3.24
N GLU A 876 -29.38 -3.92 -4.41
CA GLU A 876 -28.57 -4.90 -5.14
C GLU A 876 -27.36 -4.19 -5.74
N VAL A 877 -26.18 -4.80 -5.65
CA VAL A 877 -24.94 -4.24 -6.20
C VAL A 877 -24.19 -5.29 -7.02
N LYS A 878 -23.36 -4.81 -7.96
CA LYS A 878 -22.37 -5.58 -8.72
C LYS A 878 -20.97 -5.04 -8.49
#